data_AF-A0A3P3F1G7-F1
#
_entry.id   AF-A0A3P3F1G7-F1
#
_cell.length_a   1.000
_cell.length_b   1.000
_cell.length_c   1.000
_cell.angle_alpha   90.00
_cell.angle_beta   90.00
_cell.angle_gamma   90.00
#
_symmetry.space_group_name_H-M   'P 1'
#
loop_
_entity.id
_entity.type
_entity.pdbx_description
1 polymer ?
#
loop_
_entity_poly.entity_id
_entity_poly.type
_entity_poly.pdbx_seq_one_letter_code
_entity_poly.pdbx_strand_id
1 'polypeptide(L)'
;MTYPAPRSFRQLKALALALAVALTACGGGGNGGASFPLIPPPPAGSAPPDTPPSPDTPPPVAEPPPPPTCSAAVPANAPLAPISSIQGTGDTSPLATQAVTVRGVVVGDFQNTGSTSVKLNGFFVQQLVPDADPLTSEGIFVYAPGNATRVAAGDFVQVSGVVTEFGQTAGAGAKPDSITQIAGTAQDPVAISVCGSGVAITPTQVALPVADEAALERYEGMLVEISQPLAVTEMFELGRYGQMVLALNGRQFNATNGNSAATHAQNLLSRIVLDDGSSRQNPNPIPYLSAAGTDGTRRMGDTTQKLTGILSHNFGAYRIQPTVAPVFAQANARPATAPVVGGSLKVASFNVLNYFTTFQNGETASGLTGQGCSFGTGPASAANCRGANNRNEFDRQQAKIVAAIAGLDADVVGLMEIQNTDVATSDLLAALNAKVGAGTYAAVNSGVFGTDAIKVDILYKPAKVQRIGNAVLPTGADLTDYTAASGRPPLAQRFSAVGNNGGFWFVVNHFKSKGSCPATGDIDQGQGCFNLARIQQAKALNSFVGKLNLMGESDVLMMGDFNSYLLEDPTKELEAAGNESLLKRMAANDRYTYVFGGETGALDHAYASASLGAQVSGVSVWHINADEPTALDYNTDFTTDDRYAPTPFRASDHDPVLVGLTLAADAAVTQPIVTASIPAAVKVGETYSVNISEALPGGSTTLASLAVDWGDGTPATTAPGTGTVTHTYAAAGTFNVAVTLTNSAGQTATQSGSVNVSTVVVVTPPADHELFFSEYVEGTSNNKAIEIYNPTAAAVDLSLYTVKLYANGATAPTNSLPLTGSLPAGGVLVLANASAAAAFKPTGTITSGVANFNGDDALTLEKSGVVVDRFGQLGVDPGTAWTGGGVGTQDQTLRRKPGITAGDADAGAAFDPSLQWDSFPVDTSSGLGAHSVN
;
A
#
# COMPACT_ATOMS: atom_id res chain seq x y z
N MET A 1 -7.49 6.88 -8.97
CA MET A 1 -8.12 7.70 -7.91
C MET A 1 -8.44 9.06 -8.51
N THR A 2 -9.72 9.45 -8.51
CA THR A 2 -10.19 10.75 -9.00
C THR A 2 -10.18 11.78 -7.86
N TYR A 3 -9.43 12.87 -8.01
CA TYR A 3 -9.39 13.99 -7.04
C TYR A 3 -10.65 14.87 -7.17
N PRO A 4 -11.28 15.31 -6.07
CA PRO A 4 -12.28 16.37 -6.12
C PRO A 4 -11.64 17.76 -6.04
N ALA A 5 -12.15 18.68 -6.86
CA ALA A 5 -11.68 20.06 -7.02
C ALA A 5 -12.02 20.99 -5.83
N PRO A 6 -11.23 22.05 -5.56
CA PRO A 6 -11.58 23.08 -4.59
C PRO A 6 -12.63 24.06 -5.14
N ARG A 7 -13.68 24.36 -4.37
CA ARG A 7 -14.63 25.45 -4.68
C ARG A 7 -14.35 26.69 -3.83
N SER A 8 -14.20 27.79 -4.57
CA SER A 8 -14.16 29.22 -4.24
C SER A 8 -14.61 29.69 -2.84
N PHE A 9 -13.73 30.45 -2.19
CA PHE A 9 -14.13 31.46 -1.20
C PHE A 9 -14.20 32.84 -1.87
N ARG A 10 -15.42 33.39 -1.98
CA ARG A 10 -15.65 34.81 -2.25
C ARG A 10 -16.20 35.45 -0.96
N GLN A 11 -15.73 36.68 -0.72
CA GLN A 11 -16.20 37.70 0.22
C GLN A 11 -15.71 37.61 1.67
N LEU A 12 -14.69 38.41 2.00
CA LEU A 12 -14.86 39.58 2.87
C LEU A 12 -13.64 40.52 2.73
N LYS A 13 -13.87 41.71 2.15
CA LYS A 13 -12.97 42.87 2.16
C LYS A 13 -13.47 43.86 3.23
N ALA A 14 -12.54 44.72 3.66
CA ALA A 14 -12.61 45.81 4.65
C ALA A 14 -12.25 45.36 6.08
N LEU A 15 -11.26 45.95 6.78
CA LEU A 15 -10.98 47.38 6.90
C LEU A 15 -9.49 47.61 7.26
N ALA A 16 -8.90 48.66 6.69
CA ALA A 16 -7.54 49.14 6.98
C ALA A 16 -7.48 49.99 8.26
N LEU A 17 -6.36 49.98 8.99
CA LEU A 17 -5.73 51.21 9.50
C LEU A 17 -4.28 50.99 9.99
N ALA A 18 -3.41 51.91 9.60
CA ALA A 18 -1.99 52.00 9.91
C ALA A 18 -1.72 52.56 11.32
N LEU A 19 -0.55 52.23 11.92
CA LEU A 19 0.37 53.23 12.48
C LEU A 19 1.74 52.62 12.84
N ALA A 20 2.81 53.28 12.40
CA ALA A 20 4.17 53.07 12.86
C ALA A 20 4.46 53.85 14.15
N VAL A 21 5.44 53.40 14.96
CA VAL A 21 6.59 54.15 15.52
C VAL A 21 7.19 53.43 16.74
N ALA A 22 8.48 53.13 16.59
CA ALA A 22 9.61 53.04 17.52
C ALA A 22 9.43 52.79 19.03
N LEU A 23 10.33 51.97 19.59
CA LEU A 23 11.16 52.39 20.73
C LEU A 23 12.50 51.62 20.77
N THR A 24 13.59 52.37 20.86
CA THR A 24 14.99 51.97 21.09
C THR A 24 15.38 52.08 22.57
N ALA A 25 16.50 51.42 22.91
CA ALA A 25 17.39 51.58 24.10
C ALA A 25 17.11 50.58 25.27
N CYS A 26 18.09 49.97 25.95
CA CYS A 26 19.53 50.28 26.08
C CYS A 26 20.34 49.13 26.75
N GLY A 27 21.65 49.09 26.47
CA GLY A 27 22.75 48.59 27.34
C GLY A 27 23.19 47.12 27.15
N GLY A 28 24.47 46.73 27.03
CA GLY A 28 25.75 47.45 27.08
C GLY A 28 26.86 46.59 27.74
N GLY A 29 27.97 46.36 27.01
CA GLY A 29 29.31 45.94 27.50
C GLY A 29 29.53 44.43 27.72
N GLY A 30 30.63 43.76 27.36
CA GLY A 30 31.95 44.02 26.74
C GLY A 30 32.73 42.67 26.81
N ASN A 31 33.97 42.43 26.36
CA ASN A 31 34.94 43.11 25.52
C ASN A 31 36.04 42.05 25.19
N GLY A 32 36.75 42.19 24.05
CA GLY A 32 38.02 41.51 23.74
C GLY A 32 37.96 40.58 22.51
N GLY A 33 38.65 40.79 21.39
CA GLY A 33 39.69 41.76 21.04
C GLY A 33 40.87 41.06 20.36
N ALA A 34 40.90 41.06 19.03
CA ALA A 34 42.14 41.05 18.23
C ALA A 34 41.84 41.62 16.84
N SER A 35 42.59 42.66 16.47
CA SER A 35 42.39 43.58 15.34
C SER A 35 43.51 43.44 14.31
N PHE A 36 43.30 43.92 13.08
CA PHE A 36 44.16 44.86 12.31
C PHE A 36 43.63 45.05 10.87
N PRO A 37 43.89 46.20 10.19
CA PRO A 37 42.84 47.21 9.98
C PRO A 37 42.66 47.71 8.53
N LEU A 38 41.58 48.47 8.31
CA LEU A 38 41.35 49.34 7.16
C LEU A 38 41.88 50.76 7.44
N ILE A 39 42.50 51.41 6.44
CA ILE A 39 42.94 52.82 6.48
C ILE A 39 42.27 53.61 5.32
N PRO A 40 41.94 54.91 5.53
CA PRO A 40 41.05 55.72 4.70
C PRO A 40 41.82 56.56 3.63
N PRO A 41 41.14 57.33 2.76
CA PRO A 41 41.78 57.98 1.61
C PRO A 41 42.29 59.41 1.94
N PRO A 42 43.34 59.90 1.24
CA PRO A 42 43.70 61.31 1.25
C PRO A 42 43.44 62.03 -0.11
N PRO A 43 43.48 63.38 -0.15
CA PRO A 43 42.90 64.22 -1.21
C PRO A 43 43.92 64.84 -2.22
N ALA A 44 43.35 65.69 -3.09
CA ALA A 44 43.78 66.30 -4.36
C ALA A 44 45.12 67.06 -4.54
N GLY A 45 45.58 67.09 -5.81
CA GLY A 45 46.48 68.07 -6.46
C GLY A 45 47.95 67.62 -6.59
N SER A 46 48.71 67.74 -7.70
CA SER A 46 48.62 68.53 -8.95
C SER A 46 49.71 68.08 -9.97
N ALA A 47 49.36 68.05 -11.28
CA ALA A 47 50.08 68.15 -12.61
C ALA A 47 51.60 67.76 -12.75
N PRO A 48 52.16 67.29 -13.92
CA PRO A 48 51.92 67.68 -15.35
C PRO A 48 52.19 66.49 -16.38
N PRO A 49 52.69 66.67 -17.63
CA PRO A 49 52.19 67.35 -18.84
C PRO A 49 51.96 66.41 -20.08
N ASP A 50 51.45 67.03 -21.16
CA ASP A 50 51.40 66.65 -22.59
C ASP A 50 50.46 65.53 -23.09
N THR A 51 49.41 65.99 -23.78
CA THR A 51 48.31 65.26 -24.41
C THR A 51 48.65 64.69 -25.80
N PRO A 52 48.49 63.38 -26.04
CA PRO A 52 48.06 62.80 -27.30
C PRO A 52 46.53 62.56 -27.30
N PRO A 53 45.87 62.38 -28.46
CA PRO A 53 44.41 62.39 -28.54
C PRO A 53 43.78 61.13 -27.91
N SER A 54 42.59 61.34 -27.36
CA SER A 54 41.74 60.40 -26.63
C SER A 54 41.43 59.08 -27.38
N PRO A 55 41.43 57.92 -26.69
CA PRO A 55 40.69 56.73 -27.08
C PRO A 55 39.55 56.45 -26.09
N ASP A 56 38.66 57.42 -25.86
CA ASP A 56 37.33 57.13 -25.30
C ASP A 56 36.40 56.67 -26.41
N THR A 57 36.43 55.36 -26.69
CA THR A 57 35.28 54.61 -27.17
C THR A 57 35.51 53.16 -26.80
N PRO A 58 34.59 52.51 -26.06
CA PRO A 58 34.61 51.06 -25.96
C PRO A 58 34.62 50.50 -27.40
N PRO A 59 35.33 49.40 -27.69
CA PRO A 59 35.13 48.74 -28.98
C PRO A 59 33.63 48.51 -29.16
N PRO A 60 33.06 48.78 -30.35
CA PRO A 60 31.65 48.54 -30.57
C PRO A 60 31.35 47.10 -30.15
N VAL A 61 30.34 46.94 -29.29
CA VAL A 61 29.72 45.62 -29.07
C VAL A 61 29.42 45.11 -30.47
N ALA A 62 30.07 44.02 -30.88
CA ALA A 62 29.85 43.46 -32.19
C ALA A 62 28.34 43.26 -32.33
N GLU A 63 27.75 43.94 -33.31
CA GLU A 63 26.34 43.78 -33.63
C GLU A 63 26.11 42.29 -33.89
N PRO A 64 25.12 41.65 -33.25
CA PRO A 64 24.87 40.24 -33.48
C PRO A 64 24.71 40.02 -34.99
N PRO A 65 25.28 38.93 -35.56
CA PRO A 65 25.21 38.70 -36.99
C PRO A 65 23.75 38.77 -37.45
N PRO A 66 23.45 39.39 -38.61
CA PRO A 66 22.09 39.50 -39.09
C PRO A 66 21.48 38.09 -39.20
N PRO A 67 20.21 37.90 -38.80
CA PRO A 67 19.59 36.59 -38.78
C PRO A 67 19.66 35.94 -40.17
N PRO A 68 19.95 34.63 -40.28
CA PRO A 68 20.02 33.92 -41.55
C PRO A 68 18.73 34.06 -42.39
N THR A 69 18.86 34.18 -43.71
CA THR A 69 17.71 34.25 -44.63
C THR A 69 17.11 32.87 -44.89
N CYS A 70 15.81 32.71 -44.67
CA CYS A 70 15.10 31.43 -44.84
C CYS A 70 14.91 31.05 -46.33
N SER A 71 15.12 29.77 -46.66
CA SER A 71 14.70 29.18 -47.95
C SER A 71 13.62 28.11 -47.74
N ALA A 72 12.86 27.82 -48.79
CA ALA A 72 11.40 27.62 -48.76
C ALA A 72 10.86 26.29 -48.18
N ALA A 73 9.94 26.45 -47.22
CA ALA A 73 8.69 25.67 -47.03
C ALA A 73 7.59 26.57 -46.44
N VAL A 74 7.98 27.54 -45.59
CA VAL A 74 7.15 28.68 -45.18
C VAL A 74 7.48 29.89 -46.07
N PRO A 75 6.50 30.70 -46.53
CA PRO A 75 6.81 31.92 -47.27
C PRO A 75 7.74 32.84 -46.47
N ALA A 76 8.85 33.28 -47.06
CA ALA A 76 9.81 34.19 -46.39
C ALA A 76 9.19 35.53 -45.94
N ASN A 77 8.01 35.87 -46.47
CA ASN A 77 7.24 37.10 -46.21
C ASN A 77 5.98 36.86 -45.35
N ALA A 78 5.80 35.67 -44.75
CA ALA A 78 4.69 35.45 -43.83
C ALA A 78 4.77 36.42 -42.63
N PRO A 79 3.65 37.04 -42.19
CA PRO A 79 3.65 37.87 -41.00
C PRO A 79 4.17 37.09 -39.79
N LEU A 80 5.25 37.58 -39.17
CA LEU A 80 5.86 36.95 -38.02
C LEU A 80 5.17 37.43 -36.73
N ALA A 81 4.78 36.48 -35.89
CA ALA A 81 4.38 36.73 -34.52
C ALA A 81 5.61 36.55 -33.60
N PRO A 82 5.94 37.54 -32.75
CA PRO A 82 6.89 37.33 -31.66
C PRO A 82 6.42 36.18 -30.76
N ILE A 83 7.34 35.32 -30.33
CA ILE A 83 7.02 34.21 -29.42
C ILE A 83 6.46 34.75 -28.10
N SER A 84 7.00 35.86 -27.60
CA SER A 84 6.49 36.55 -26.41
C SER A 84 5.02 36.98 -26.53
N SER A 85 4.56 37.35 -27.73
CA SER A 85 3.15 37.70 -27.97
C SER A 85 2.22 36.48 -28.03
N ILE A 86 2.77 35.30 -28.37
CA ILE A 86 2.02 34.04 -28.33
C ILE A 86 1.91 33.56 -26.90
N GLN A 87 2.98 33.62 -26.10
CA GLN A 87 2.94 33.24 -24.70
C GLN A 87 2.09 34.24 -23.88
N GLY A 88 2.37 35.53 -24.00
CA GLY A 88 1.73 36.56 -23.17
C GLY A 88 2.23 36.52 -21.72
N THR A 89 1.48 37.17 -20.82
CA THR A 89 1.84 37.29 -19.38
C THR A 89 0.98 36.42 -18.46
N GLY A 90 0.10 35.59 -19.00
CA GLY A 90 -0.82 34.73 -18.24
C GLY A 90 -0.68 33.27 -18.63
N ASP A 91 -1.37 32.40 -17.89
CA ASP A 91 -1.22 30.93 -17.98
C ASP A 91 -1.82 30.27 -19.23
N THR A 92 -2.35 31.06 -20.17
CA THR A 92 -2.84 30.58 -21.46
C THR A 92 -2.56 31.61 -22.53
N SER A 93 -2.23 31.15 -23.73
CA SER A 93 -1.94 31.99 -24.87
C SER A 93 -3.11 32.91 -25.27
N PRO A 94 -2.89 34.23 -25.43
CA PRO A 94 -3.88 35.14 -26.04
C PRO A 94 -4.14 34.83 -27.53
N LEU A 95 -3.29 34.01 -28.15
CA LEU A 95 -3.38 33.61 -29.55
C LEU A 95 -3.82 32.15 -29.72
N ALA A 96 -4.32 31.50 -28.66
CA ALA A 96 -4.87 30.16 -28.74
C ALA A 96 -5.88 30.03 -29.90
N THR A 97 -5.80 28.92 -30.63
CA THR A 97 -6.57 28.59 -31.86
C THR A 97 -6.21 29.41 -33.11
N GLN A 98 -5.31 30.39 -33.03
CA GLN A 98 -4.89 31.19 -34.18
C GLN A 98 -3.71 30.54 -34.90
N ALA A 99 -3.67 30.71 -36.23
CA ALA A 99 -2.52 30.35 -37.04
C ALA A 99 -1.42 31.42 -36.91
N VAL A 100 -0.19 31.00 -36.64
CA VAL A 100 0.95 31.88 -36.43
C VAL A 100 2.16 31.41 -37.24
N THR A 101 3.09 32.33 -37.49
CA THR A 101 4.44 32.02 -37.98
C THR A 101 5.45 32.65 -37.05
N VAL A 102 6.40 31.86 -36.54
CA VAL A 102 7.46 32.32 -35.62
C VAL A 102 8.84 32.11 -36.22
N ARG A 103 9.83 32.84 -35.70
CA ARG A 103 11.25 32.56 -35.91
C ARG A 103 11.97 32.46 -34.58
N GLY A 104 12.91 31.54 -34.49
CA GLY A 104 13.75 31.39 -33.30
C GLY A 104 14.78 30.30 -33.47
N VAL A 105 15.55 30.08 -32.41
CA VAL A 105 16.58 29.06 -32.33
C VAL A 105 16.01 27.83 -31.63
N VAL A 106 16.26 26.65 -32.18
CA VAL A 106 15.92 25.39 -31.52
C VAL A 106 16.83 25.23 -30.30
N VAL A 107 16.25 25.24 -29.11
CA VAL A 107 16.97 25.14 -27.83
C VAL A 107 16.86 23.77 -27.17
N GLY A 108 15.91 22.94 -27.59
CA GLY A 108 15.77 21.55 -27.14
C GLY A 108 15.13 20.66 -28.20
N ASP A 109 15.82 19.59 -28.60
CA ASP A 109 15.33 18.60 -29.57
C ASP A 109 14.82 17.32 -28.87
N PHE A 110 13.49 17.19 -28.84
CA PHE A 110 12.77 16.06 -28.29
C PHE A 110 11.94 15.34 -29.37
N GLN A 111 12.39 15.40 -30.62
CA GLN A 111 11.72 14.75 -31.73
C GLN A 111 12.00 13.23 -31.71
N ASN A 112 10.99 12.43 -32.05
CA ASN A 112 11.15 10.97 -32.08
C ASN A 112 11.97 10.48 -33.27
N THR A 113 12.88 9.53 -33.06
CA THR A 113 13.58 8.83 -34.15
C THR A 113 12.89 7.49 -34.41
N GLY A 114 11.92 7.46 -35.34
CA GLY A 114 11.21 6.24 -35.73
C GLY A 114 9.70 6.28 -35.46
N SER A 115 9.04 5.11 -35.48
CA SER A 115 7.57 4.96 -35.38
C SER A 115 7.02 4.90 -33.95
N THR A 116 7.89 4.81 -32.94
CA THR A 116 7.50 4.74 -31.52
C THR A 116 7.84 6.05 -30.82
N SER A 117 6.90 6.59 -30.05
CA SER A 117 7.14 7.82 -29.29
C SER A 117 7.94 7.54 -28.02
N VAL A 118 9.22 7.89 -28.02
CA VAL A 118 10.13 7.76 -26.87
C VAL A 118 10.50 9.13 -26.29
N LYS A 119 10.26 10.22 -27.00
CA LYS A 119 10.49 11.60 -26.56
C LYS A 119 9.18 12.39 -26.51
N LEU A 120 9.24 13.73 -26.52
CA LEU A 120 8.07 14.61 -26.46
C LEU A 120 7.37 14.86 -27.81
N ASN A 121 7.78 14.20 -28.91
CA ASN A 121 7.24 14.40 -30.29
C ASN A 121 7.48 15.80 -30.89
N GLY A 122 8.45 16.55 -30.39
CA GLY A 122 8.61 17.94 -30.81
C GLY A 122 9.93 18.55 -30.42
N PHE A 123 10.03 19.86 -30.53
CA PHE A 123 11.22 20.61 -30.16
C PHE A 123 10.84 21.98 -29.61
N PHE A 124 11.71 22.57 -28.80
CA PHE A 124 11.51 23.90 -28.26
C PHE A 124 12.26 24.94 -29.09
N VAL A 125 11.59 26.04 -29.38
CA VAL A 125 12.14 27.19 -30.10
C VAL A 125 12.15 28.39 -29.17
N GLN A 126 13.26 29.10 -29.10
CA GLN A 126 13.39 30.34 -28.35
C GLN A 126 13.72 31.52 -29.27
N GLN A 127 13.10 32.67 -29.04
CA GLN A 127 13.34 33.86 -29.82
C GLN A 127 14.81 34.30 -29.68
N LEU A 128 15.44 34.67 -30.80
CA LEU A 128 16.85 35.07 -30.81
C LEU A 128 17.10 36.42 -30.12
N VAL A 129 16.17 37.36 -30.33
CA VAL A 129 16.19 38.68 -29.71
C VAL A 129 14.96 38.74 -28.80
N PRO A 130 15.14 38.73 -27.46
CA PRO A 130 14.01 38.83 -26.54
C PRO A 130 13.32 40.19 -26.68
N ASP A 131 12.06 40.27 -26.29
CA ASP A 131 11.39 41.56 -26.14
C ASP A 131 11.86 42.32 -24.87
N ALA A 132 11.18 43.42 -24.57
CA ALA A 132 11.51 44.25 -23.41
C ALA A 132 10.68 43.91 -22.16
N ASP A 133 9.71 43.01 -22.25
CA ASP A 133 8.81 42.66 -21.14
C ASP A 133 9.29 41.38 -20.42
N PRO A 134 9.89 41.53 -19.22
CA PRO A 134 10.42 40.39 -18.46
C PRO A 134 9.32 39.49 -17.88
N LEU A 135 8.03 39.76 -18.14
CA LEU A 135 6.91 38.93 -17.74
C LEU A 135 6.44 37.96 -18.82
N THR A 136 7.00 38.02 -20.03
CA THR A 136 6.65 37.13 -21.13
C THR A 136 7.76 36.12 -21.40
N SER A 137 7.39 34.93 -21.86
CA SER A 137 8.35 33.91 -22.27
C SER A 137 8.74 34.06 -23.73
N GLU A 138 10.03 33.85 -24.01
CA GLU A 138 10.59 33.81 -25.36
C GLU A 138 10.61 32.40 -25.96
N GLY A 139 10.19 31.40 -25.19
CA GLY A 139 10.21 30.00 -25.55
C GLY A 139 8.83 29.47 -25.94
N ILE A 140 8.78 28.54 -26.88
CA ILE A 140 7.55 27.83 -27.26
C ILE A 140 7.85 26.40 -27.68
N PHE A 141 6.95 25.48 -27.34
CA PHE A 141 7.03 24.10 -27.83
C PHE A 141 6.41 23.96 -29.22
N VAL A 142 7.06 23.21 -30.10
CA VAL A 142 6.54 22.86 -31.42
C VAL A 142 6.26 21.36 -31.45
N TYR A 143 4.96 21.01 -31.39
CA TYR A 143 4.51 19.62 -31.49
C TYR A 143 4.43 19.21 -32.97
N ALA A 144 5.36 18.36 -33.39
CA ALA A 144 5.54 17.98 -34.79
C ALA A 144 5.82 16.46 -34.93
N PRO A 145 4.89 15.59 -34.46
CA PRO A 145 5.06 14.14 -34.55
C PRO A 145 5.17 13.70 -36.01
N GLY A 146 6.19 12.90 -36.34
CA GLY A 146 6.35 12.32 -37.67
C GLY A 146 6.59 13.33 -38.80
N ASN A 147 6.94 14.58 -38.48
CA ASN A 147 7.25 15.60 -39.50
C ASN A 147 8.48 15.18 -40.32
N ALA A 148 8.41 15.38 -41.64
CA ALA A 148 9.51 15.06 -42.55
C ALA A 148 10.73 15.96 -42.34
N THR A 149 10.52 17.22 -41.95
CA THR A 149 11.59 18.16 -41.64
C THR A 149 12.06 17.95 -40.20
N ARG A 150 13.34 17.62 -40.06
CA ARG A 150 14.02 17.44 -38.77
C ARG A 150 14.88 18.66 -38.45
N VAL A 151 15.02 18.96 -37.17
CA VAL A 151 15.83 20.06 -36.67
C VAL A 151 16.84 19.55 -35.65
N ALA A 152 17.86 20.34 -35.38
CA ALA A 152 18.84 20.11 -34.33
C ALA A 152 18.93 21.34 -33.41
N ALA A 153 19.40 21.13 -32.17
CA ALA A 153 19.72 22.25 -31.28
C ALA A 153 20.72 23.21 -31.94
N GLY A 154 20.42 24.51 -31.89
CA GLY A 154 21.18 25.57 -32.54
C GLY A 154 20.75 25.89 -33.99
N ASP A 155 19.77 25.17 -34.54
CA ASP A 155 19.14 25.56 -35.80
C ASP A 155 18.28 26.81 -35.61
N PHE A 156 18.45 27.80 -36.49
CA PHE A 156 17.55 28.95 -36.59
C PHE A 156 16.42 28.59 -37.56
N VAL A 157 15.19 28.54 -37.07
CA VAL A 157 14.03 28.00 -37.80
C VAL A 157 12.93 29.03 -37.97
N GLN A 158 12.15 28.88 -39.03
CA GLN A 158 10.84 29.50 -39.20
C GLN A 158 9.77 28.41 -39.16
N VAL A 159 8.77 28.58 -38.30
CA VAL A 159 7.74 27.56 -38.03
C VAL A 159 6.36 28.17 -38.20
N SER A 160 5.47 27.50 -38.93
CA SER A 160 4.05 27.88 -39.04
C SER A 160 3.14 26.74 -38.59
N GLY A 161 2.11 27.09 -37.82
CA GLY A 161 1.10 26.16 -37.32
C GLY A 161 0.03 26.89 -36.53
N VAL A 162 -0.77 26.16 -35.77
CA VAL A 162 -1.83 26.69 -34.91
C VAL A 162 -1.39 26.66 -33.45
N VAL A 163 -1.62 27.74 -32.72
CA VAL A 163 -1.36 27.79 -31.28
C VAL A 163 -2.42 26.99 -30.53
N THR A 164 -2.00 26.12 -29.63
CA THR A 164 -2.88 25.28 -28.80
C THR A 164 -2.37 25.21 -27.37
N GLU A 165 -3.29 25.14 -26.43
CA GLU A 165 -3.03 24.72 -25.05
C GLU A 165 -3.08 23.19 -24.99
N PHE A 166 -1.98 22.54 -24.58
CA PHE A 166 -1.93 21.09 -24.44
C PHE A 166 -1.70 20.66 -23.00
N GLY A 167 -2.60 19.83 -22.47
CA GLY A 167 -2.48 19.26 -21.14
C GLY A 167 -3.83 18.81 -20.56
N GLN A 168 -3.94 18.62 -19.25
CA GLN A 168 -5.16 18.13 -18.62
C GLN A 168 -6.10 19.27 -18.21
N THR A 169 -7.41 18.99 -18.15
CA THR A 169 -8.36 19.92 -17.55
C THR A 169 -8.04 20.05 -16.06
N ALA A 170 -7.45 21.17 -15.66
CA ALA A 170 -7.24 21.50 -14.27
C ALA A 170 -8.57 21.39 -13.50
N GLY A 171 -8.56 20.74 -12.33
CA GLY A 171 -9.67 20.82 -11.39
C GLY A 171 -9.97 22.28 -11.06
N ALA A 172 -11.22 22.61 -10.75
CA ALA A 172 -11.63 23.99 -10.47
C ALA A 172 -10.68 24.65 -9.44
N GLY A 173 -9.99 25.75 -9.81
CA GLY A 173 -9.10 26.50 -8.93
C GLY A 173 -7.60 26.15 -8.99
N ALA A 174 -7.19 25.17 -9.80
CA ALA A 174 -5.78 24.93 -10.12
C ALA A 174 -5.34 25.75 -11.35
N LYS A 175 -4.03 26.07 -11.46
CA LYS A 175 -3.43 26.61 -12.70
C LYS A 175 -3.86 25.71 -13.87
N PRO A 176 -4.24 26.26 -15.04
CA PRO A 176 -4.37 25.47 -16.26
C PRO A 176 -3.17 24.53 -16.39
N ASP A 177 -3.43 23.23 -16.37
CA ASP A 177 -2.39 22.22 -16.50
C ASP A 177 -2.11 22.03 -17.99
N SER A 178 -1.61 23.08 -18.63
CA SER A 178 -1.27 23.11 -20.04
C SER A 178 0.12 23.69 -20.29
N ILE A 179 0.63 23.39 -21.49
CA ILE A 179 1.75 24.06 -22.14
C ILE A 179 1.24 24.76 -23.40
N THR A 180 1.72 25.98 -23.64
CA THR A 180 1.50 26.66 -24.91
C THR A 180 2.36 26.02 -26.00
N GLN A 181 1.74 25.50 -27.06
CA GLN A 181 2.46 24.88 -28.17
C GLN A 181 1.95 25.32 -29.55
N ILE A 182 2.82 25.24 -30.55
CA ILE A 182 2.45 25.28 -31.96
C ILE A 182 2.27 23.84 -32.45
N ALA A 183 1.09 23.54 -32.97
CA ALA A 183 0.74 22.23 -33.49
C ALA A 183 0.11 22.31 -34.89
N GLY A 184 0.10 21.18 -35.58
CA GLY A 184 -0.58 20.99 -36.87
C GLY A 184 -1.62 19.88 -36.78
N THR A 185 -2.39 19.71 -37.85
CA THR A 185 -3.31 18.58 -38.02
C THR A 185 -2.72 17.52 -38.94
N ALA A 186 -3.38 16.37 -39.08
CA ALA A 186 -2.96 15.36 -40.06
C ALA A 186 -3.05 15.88 -41.51
N GLN A 187 -3.97 16.82 -41.78
CA GLN A 187 -4.19 17.42 -43.10
C GLN A 187 -3.32 18.66 -43.35
N ASP A 188 -2.94 19.35 -42.28
CA ASP A 188 -2.11 20.56 -42.32
C ASP A 188 -1.03 20.45 -41.22
N PRO A 189 0.05 19.69 -41.48
CA PRO A 189 1.14 19.51 -40.52
C PRO A 189 1.91 20.82 -40.34
N VAL A 190 2.59 20.96 -39.19
CA VAL A 190 3.46 22.11 -38.93
C VAL A 190 4.47 22.30 -40.08
N ALA A 191 4.51 23.48 -40.66
CA ALA A 191 5.49 23.83 -41.70
C ALA A 191 6.76 24.34 -41.05
N ILE A 192 7.91 23.75 -41.39
CA ILE A 192 9.21 24.05 -40.78
C ILE A 192 10.22 24.38 -41.88
N SER A 193 10.94 25.49 -41.72
CA SER A 193 12.07 25.88 -42.56
C SER A 193 13.31 26.11 -41.69
N VAL A 194 14.41 25.40 -41.98
CA VAL A 194 15.71 25.64 -41.32
C VAL A 194 16.43 26.75 -42.10
N CYS A 195 16.60 27.89 -41.46
CA CYS A 195 17.14 29.12 -42.05
C CYS A 195 18.65 29.27 -41.81
N GLY A 196 19.18 28.63 -40.77
CA GLY A 196 20.62 28.57 -40.44
C GLY A 196 20.88 27.61 -39.29
N SER A 197 22.15 27.42 -38.93
CA SER A 197 22.58 26.50 -37.87
C SER A 197 23.76 27.06 -37.09
N GLY A 198 24.07 26.45 -35.93
CA GLY A 198 25.17 26.86 -35.06
C GLY A 198 24.91 28.13 -34.26
N VAL A 199 23.64 28.54 -34.12
CA VAL A 199 23.24 29.71 -33.31
C VAL A 199 23.13 29.29 -31.85
N ALA A 200 23.83 29.97 -30.95
CA ALA A 200 23.78 29.69 -29.52
C ALA A 200 22.84 30.67 -28.80
N ILE A 201 22.02 30.14 -27.88
CA ILE A 201 21.28 30.92 -26.89
C ILE A 201 21.95 30.71 -25.54
N THR A 202 22.22 31.80 -24.82
CA THR A 202 22.70 31.71 -23.44
C THR A 202 21.53 31.33 -22.53
N PRO A 203 21.64 30.26 -21.70
CA PRO A 203 20.57 29.88 -20.79
C PRO A 203 20.19 31.02 -19.83
N THR A 204 18.89 31.23 -19.64
CA THR A 204 18.38 32.17 -18.64
C THR A 204 18.60 31.61 -17.24
N GLN A 205 19.20 32.39 -16.35
CA GLN A 205 19.44 31.96 -14.99
C GLN A 205 18.13 31.96 -14.18
N VAL A 206 17.82 30.84 -13.55
CA VAL A 206 16.70 30.69 -12.61
C VAL A 206 17.27 30.38 -11.24
N ALA A 207 16.74 31.06 -10.22
CA ALA A 207 17.13 30.85 -8.83
C ALA A 207 15.94 30.35 -8.01
N LEU A 208 16.23 29.44 -7.08
CA LEU A 208 15.36 29.00 -6.01
C LEU A 208 15.75 29.72 -4.69
N PRO A 209 14.82 29.89 -3.74
CA PRO A 209 13.38 29.72 -3.93
C PRO A 209 12.80 30.75 -4.89
N VAL A 210 11.76 30.37 -5.62
CA VAL A 210 10.95 31.36 -6.36
C VAL A 210 10.07 32.14 -5.39
N ALA A 211 9.75 33.39 -5.72
CA ALA A 211 8.87 34.21 -4.89
C ALA A 211 7.43 33.69 -4.87
N ASP A 212 6.99 33.10 -5.99
CA ASP A 212 5.71 32.46 -6.23
C ASP A 212 5.90 31.43 -7.36
N GLU A 213 5.13 30.36 -7.39
CA GLU A 213 5.26 29.35 -8.45
C GLU A 213 4.86 29.92 -9.83
N ALA A 214 3.87 30.82 -9.86
CA ALA A 214 3.46 31.51 -11.09
C ALA A 214 4.58 32.38 -11.71
N ALA A 215 5.61 32.75 -10.94
CA ALA A 215 6.76 33.48 -11.48
C ALA A 215 7.62 32.66 -12.44
N LEU A 216 7.42 31.35 -12.52
CA LEU A 216 8.09 30.47 -13.48
C LEU A 216 7.45 30.51 -14.88
N GLU A 217 6.22 31.01 -15.02
CA GLU A 217 5.48 31.06 -16.28
C GLU A 217 6.23 31.86 -17.36
N ARG A 218 6.85 32.97 -16.97
CA ARG A 218 7.67 33.82 -17.85
C ARG A 218 8.87 33.11 -18.48
N TYR A 219 9.17 31.89 -18.07
CA TYR A 219 10.25 31.07 -18.60
C TYR A 219 9.74 29.82 -19.32
N GLU A 220 8.42 29.64 -19.49
CA GLU A 220 7.84 28.45 -20.13
C GLU A 220 8.40 28.26 -21.55
N GLY A 221 9.01 27.10 -21.81
CA GLY A 221 9.61 26.75 -23.09
C GLY A 221 11.01 27.33 -23.31
N MET A 222 11.55 28.12 -22.38
CA MET A 222 12.89 28.70 -22.50
C MET A 222 13.99 27.74 -22.02
N LEU A 223 15.18 27.90 -22.60
CA LEU A 223 16.42 27.32 -22.09
C LEU A 223 16.83 28.06 -20.81
N VAL A 224 16.86 27.32 -19.70
CA VAL A 224 17.21 27.85 -18.38
C VAL A 224 18.39 27.08 -17.76
N GLU A 225 19.01 27.71 -16.77
CA GLU A 225 20.02 27.08 -15.92
C GLU A 225 19.78 27.43 -14.45
N ILE A 226 19.79 26.40 -13.60
CA ILE A 226 19.85 26.57 -12.15
C ILE A 226 21.28 26.25 -11.71
N SER A 227 22.04 27.30 -11.42
CA SER A 227 23.44 27.22 -10.99
C SER A 227 23.61 26.75 -9.54
N GLN A 228 22.55 26.83 -8.73
CA GLN A 228 22.59 26.43 -7.32
C GLN A 228 22.73 24.91 -7.16
N PRO A 229 23.44 24.42 -6.13
CA PRO A 229 23.44 23.01 -5.80
C PRO A 229 22.04 22.57 -5.33
N LEU A 230 21.54 21.49 -5.91
CA LEU A 230 20.25 20.91 -5.56
C LEU A 230 20.45 19.48 -5.04
N ALA A 231 19.59 19.05 -4.14
CA ALA A 231 19.55 17.68 -3.65
C ALA A 231 18.25 16.98 -4.04
N VAL A 232 18.31 15.67 -4.27
CA VAL A 232 17.12 14.85 -4.48
C VAL A 232 16.24 14.87 -3.24
N THR A 233 14.97 15.21 -3.41
CA THR A 233 13.99 15.25 -2.33
C THR A 233 12.73 14.45 -2.60
N GLU A 234 12.50 13.89 -3.80
CA GLU A 234 11.38 12.97 -4.07
C GLU A 234 11.72 12.10 -5.29
N MET A 235 11.33 10.84 -5.26
CA MET A 235 11.59 9.86 -6.33
C MET A 235 10.44 8.89 -6.59
N PHE A 236 9.26 9.11 -6.02
CA PHE A 236 8.10 8.23 -6.18
C PHE A 236 7.78 7.92 -7.65
N GLU A 237 7.91 8.91 -8.54
CA GLU A 237 7.61 8.78 -9.97
C GLU A 237 8.82 8.40 -10.84
N LEU A 238 9.99 8.11 -10.24
CA LEU A 238 11.23 7.88 -11.00
C LEU A 238 11.14 6.63 -11.88
N GLY A 239 10.67 5.51 -11.32
CA GLY A 239 10.53 4.26 -12.07
C GLY A 239 9.43 4.30 -13.13
N ARG A 240 8.36 5.06 -12.87
CA ARG A 240 7.16 5.08 -13.69
C ARG A 240 7.21 6.12 -14.81
N TYR A 241 7.75 7.31 -14.55
CA TYR A 241 7.76 8.41 -15.50
C TYR A 241 9.14 9.05 -15.67
N GLY A 242 10.20 8.49 -15.08
CA GLY A 242 11.54 9.06 -15.19
C GLY A 242 11.71 10.38 -14.41
N GLN A 243 10.81 10.67 -13.46
CA GLN A 243 10.74 11.97 -12.78
C GLN A 243 11.24 11.90 -11.34
N MET A 244 11.97 12.94 -10.93
CA MET A 244 12.34 13.16 -9.53
C MET A 244 12.32 14.65 -9.18
N VAL A 245 12.20 14.98 -7.90
CA VAL A 245 12.20 16.38 -7.44
C VAL A 245 13.54 16.73 -6.83
N LEU A 246 14.05 17.90 -7.20
CA LEU A 246 15.29 18.47 -6.71
C LEU A 246 14.99 19.72 -5.88
N ALA A 247 15.63 19.85 -4.73
CA ALA A 247 15.41 20.97 -3.81
C ALA A 247 16.70 21.72 -3.47
N LEU A 248 16.56 23.02 -3.25
CA LEU A 248 17.60 23.87 -2.71
C LEU A 248 17.81 23.56 -1.21
N ASN A 249 19.03 23.78 -0.73
CA ASN A 249 19.45 23.62 0.68
C ASN A 249 19.39 22.18 1.20
N GLY A 250 19.50 21.21 0.29
CA GLY A 250 19.51 19.80 0.65
C GLY A 250 18.11 19.18 0.64
N ARG A 251 17.99 18.05 1.35
CA ARG A 251 16.71 17.39 1.60
C ARG A 251 15.74 18.33 2.35
N GLN A 252 14.47 18.28 1.98
CA GLN A 252 13.41 19.00 2.68
C GLN A 252 12.84 18.15 3.82
N PHE A 253 12.65 18.79 4.98
CA PHE A 253 11.99 18.18 6.12
C PHE A 253 10.57 18.72 6.27
N ASN A 254 9.67 17.87 6.74
CA ASN A 254 8.33 18.29 7.11
C ASN A 254 8.39 19.25 8.32
N ALA A 255 7.62 20.33 8.25
CA ALA A 255 7.65 21.41 9.23
C ALA A 255 7.32 20.95 10.67
N THR A 256 6.50 19.90 10.84
CA THR A 256 6.12 19.39 12.16
C THR A 256 7.05 18.28 12.67
N ASN A 257 8.14 17.95 11.96
CA ASN A 257 9.18 17.05 12.47
C ASN A 257 10.25 17.76 13.31
N GLY A 258 10.35 19.10 13.22
CA GLY A 258 11.21 19.90 14.10
C GLY A 258 12.68 19.99 13.74
N ASN A 259 13.08 19.55 12.54
CA ASN A 259 14.45 19.68 12.01
C ASN A 259 14.63 20.95 11.19
N SER A 260 13.54 21.53 10.69
CA SER A 260 13.52 22.70 9.82
C SER A 260 12.50 23.72 10.30
N ALA A 261 12.84 25.00 10.11
CA ALA A 261 11.90 26.11 10.28
C ALA A 261 11.12 26.42 8.99
N ALA A 262 11.45 25.77 7.87
CA ALA A 262 10.76 25.96 6.61
C ALA A 262 9.33 25.39 6.69
N THR A 263 8.35 26.17 6.25
CA THR A 263 6.98 25.71 6.09
C THR A 263 6.84 24.87 4.81
N HIS A 264 5.76 24.08 4.72
CA HIS A 264 5.44 23.35 3.50
C HIS A 264 5.43 24.26 2.25
N ALA A 265 4.80 25.43 2.34
CA ALA A 265 4.77 26.39 1.23
C ALA A 265 6.17 26.87 0.83
N GLN A 266 7.08 27.10 1.79
CA GLN A 266 8.46 27.48 1.50
C GLN A 266 9.25 26.33 0.85
N ASN A 267 9.00 25.09 1.25
CA ASN A 267 9.56 23.90 0.61
C ASN A 267 9.12 23.80 -0.87
N LEU A 268 7.82 24.01 -1.15
CA LEU A 268 7.30 24.01 -2.53
C LEU A 268 7.98 25.05 -3.41
N LEU A 269 8.22 26.26 -2.90
CA LEU A 269 8.90 27.33 -3.64
C LEU A 269 10.40 27.08 -3.85
N SER A 270 10.98 26.12 -3.12
CA SER A 270 12.43 25.82 -3.12
C SER A 270 12.80 24.58 -3.92
N ARG A 271 11.89 24.05 -4.76
CA ARG A 271 12.10 22.79 -5.48
C ARG A 271 11.66 22.87 -6.94
N ILE A 272 12.14 21.93 -7.75
CA ILE A 272 11.80 21.80 -9.17
C ILE A 272 11.77 20.31 -9.56
N VAL A 273 10.88 19.94 -10.47
CA VAL A 273 10.88 18.58 -11.04
C VAL A 273 11.99 18.47 -12.10
N LEU A 274 12.77 17.39 -12.06
CA LEU A 274 13.62 16.94 -13.15
C LEU A 274 12.93 15.79 -13.86
N ASP A 275 12.69 15.96 -15.16
CA ASP A 275 12.01 14.99 -16.03
C ASP A 275 13.02 14.35 -17.01
N ASP A 276 12.64 13.30 -17.72
CA ASP A 276 13.54 12.54 -18.60
C ASP A 276 13.44 12.90 -20.11
N GLY A 277 12.61 13.89 -20.46
CA GLY A 277 12.38 14.27 -21.86
C GLY A 277 11.52 13.27 -22.63
N SER A 278 10.80 12.38 -21.93
CA SER A 278 9.99 11.31 -22.51
C SER A 278 8.50 11.45 -22.19
N SER A 279 7.67 10.95 -23.12
CA SER A 279 6.25 10.67 -22.86
C SER A 279 6.01 9.20 -22.47
N ARG A 280 7.06 8.40 -22.34
CA ARG A 280 6.99 6.97 -22.08
C ARG A 280 6.76 6.70 -20.59
N GLN A 281 5.76 5.89 -20.29
CA GLN A 281 5.61 5.26 -18.99
C GLN A 281 6.53 4.02 -18.89
N ASN A 282 7.10 3.79 -17.71
CA ASN A 282 8.03 2.72 -17.36
C ASN A 282 9.27 2.72 -18.29
N PRO A 283 10.09 3.79 -18.28
CA PRO A 283 11.31 3.83 -19.08
C PRO A 283 12.23 2.64 -18.76
N ASN A 284 12.84 2.07 -19.79
CA ASN A 284 13.89 1.06 -19.67
C ASN A 284 15.07 1.47 -20.56
N PRO A 285 16.25 1.76 -19.98
CA PRO A 285 16.53 1.75 -18.54
C PRO A 285 15.85 2.92 -17.79
N ILE A 286 15.62 2.77 -16.49
CA ILE A 286 15.18 3.87 -15.61
C ILE A 286 16.28 4.97 -15.60
N PRO A 287 15.92 6.25 -15.83
CA PRO A 287 16.90 7.33 -15.89
C PRO A 287 17.49 7.66 -14.50
N TYR A 288 18.63 8.35 -14.51
CA TYR A 288 19.28 8.96 -13.33
C TYR A 288 19.80 8.02 -12.22
N LEU A 289 19.66 6.70 -12.38
CA LEU A 289 20.28 5.73 -11.49
C LEU A 289 21.82 5.77 -11.62
N SER A 290 22.51 5.46 -10.53
CA SER A 290 23.97 5.53 -10.44
C SER A 290 24.71 4.51 -11.30
N ALA A 291 24.05 3.40 -11.66
CA ALA A 291 24.62 2.32 -12.46
C ALA A 291 23.49 1.48 -13.12
N ALA A 292 23.90 0.62 -14.05
CA ALA A 292 23.05 -0.46 -14.56
C ALA A 292 22.98 -1.65 -13.58
N GLY A 293 22.00 -2.52 -13.76
CA GLY A 293 21.82 -3.71 -12.91
C GLY A 293 21.27 -3.38 -11.52
N THR A 294 21.36 -4.35 -10.61
CA THR A 294 20.73 -4.34 -9.28
C THR A 294 21.43 -3.43 -8.26
N ASP A 295 22.66 -3.01 -8.54
CA ASP A 295 23.45 -2.14 -7.65
C ASP A 295 23.19 -0.65 -7.90
N GLY A 296 22.60 -0.31 -9.05
CA GLY A 296 22.30 1.07 -9.43
C GLY A 296 21.10 1.64 -8.69
N THR A 297 21.30 2.76 -7.99
CA THR A 297 20.22 3.51 -7.31
C THR A 297 20.45 5.02 -7.42
N ARG A 298 19.42 5.80 -7.10
CA ARG A 298 19.51 7.22 -6.77
C ARG A 298 18.92 7.37 -5.37
N ARG A 299 19.57 8.10 -4.47
CA ARG A 299 19.07 8.23 -3.10
C ARG A 299 18.68 9.66 -2.79
N MET A 300 17.68 9.79 -1.93
CA MET A 300 17.32 11.07 -1.31
C MET A 300 18.57 11.73 -0.71
N GLY A 301 18.76 13.03 -0.95
CA GLY A 301 19.94 13.77 -0.51
C GLY A 301 21.13 13.74 -1.47
N ASP A 302 21.16 12.86 -2.49
CA ASP A 302 22.16 12.96 -3.57
C ASP A 302 22.09 14.31 -4.27
N THR A 303 23.23 14.85 -4.70
CA THR A 303 23.31 16.24 -5.16
C THR A 303 23.65 16.35 -6.63
N THR A 304 23.14 17.40 -7.27
CA THR A 304 23.49 17.82 -8.63
C THR A 304 23.77 19.32 -8.65
N GLN A 305 24.50 19.77 -9.66
CA GLN A 305 24.83 21.18 -9.87
C GLN A 305 24.69 21.51 -11.35
N LYS A 306 24.44 22.79 -11.66
CA LYS A 306 24.32 23.30 -13.03
C LYS A 306 23.27 22.53 -13.83
N LEU A 307 22.03 22.58 -13.36
CA LEU A 307 20.93 21.94 -14.05
C LEU A 307 20.51 22.82 -15.24
N THR A 308 20.86 22.41 -16.45
CA THR A 308 20.56 23.13 -17.70
C THR A 308 19.53 22.34 -18.53
N GLY A 309 18.46 23.02 -18.92
CA GLY A 309 17.39 22.40 -19.70
C GLY A 309 16.27 23.35 -20.04
N ILE A 310 15.21 22.82 -20.62
CA ILE A 310 14.01 23.59 -20.94
C ILE A 310 13.09 23.60 -19.72
N LEU A 311 12.66 24.78 -19.27
CA LEU A 311 11.58 24.87 -18.31
C LEU A 311 10.26 24.63 -19.03
N SER A 312 9.47 23.67 -18.57
CA SER A 312 8.15 23.35 -19.12
C SER A 312 7.14 23.15 -18.00
N HIS A 313 5.85 23.25 -18.32
CA HIS A 313 4.76 22.99 -17.39
C HIS A 313 3.86 21.88 -17.94
N ASN A 314 3.64 20.83 -17.15
CA ASN A 314 2.69 19.75 -17.45
C ASN A 314 2.45 18.92 -16.18
N PHE A 315 1.37 18.16 -16.12
CA PHE A 315 0.94 17.33 -14.98
C PHE A 315 0.97 18.09 -13.64
N GLY A 316 0.63 19.38 -13.66
CA GLY A 316 0.47 20.25 -12.49
C GLY A 316 1.78 20.73 -11.85
N ALA A 317 2.91 20.66 -12.55
CA ALA A 317 4.20 21.12 -12.03
C ALA A 317 5.14 21.66 -13.11
N TYR A 318 5.91 22.70 -12.74
CA TYR A 318 7.07 23.12 -13.52
C TYR A 318 8.20 22.10 -13.41
N ARG A 319 8.85 21.86 -14.54
CA ARG A 319 9.88 20.84 -14.68
C ARG A 319 10.98 21.26 -15.64
N ILE A 320 12.17 20.73 -15.42
CA ILE A 320 13.30 20.84 -16.34
C ILE A 320 13.35 19.59 -17.22
N GLN A 321 13.26 19.80 -18.54
CA GLN A 321 13.61 18.82 -19.56
C GLN A 321 15.10 19.00 -19.90
N PRO A 322 16.01 18.12 -19.45
CA PRO A 322 17.43 18.37 -19.55
C PRO A 322 17.91 18.39 -21.01
N THR A 323 18.65 19.43 -21.38
CA THR A 323 19.37 19.52 -22.67
C THR A 323 20.85 19.17 -22.50
N VAL A 324 21.34 19.20 -21.26
CA VAL A 324 22.62 18.67 -20.81
C VAL A 324 22.34 17.60 -19.77
N ALA A 325 22.98 16.43 -19.90
CA ALA A 325 22.81 15.35 -18.94
C ALA A 325 23.21 15.80 -17.52
N PRO A 326 22.31 15.73 -16.52
CA PRO A 326 22.65 16.11 -15.16
C PRO A 326 23.71 15.17 -14.57
N VAL A 327 24.66 15.74 -13.83
CA VAL A 327 25.73 14.97 -13.16
C VAL A 327 25.47 14.96 -11.65
N PHE A 328 25.30 13.77 -11.09
CA PHE A 328 25.04 13.59 -9.67
C PHE A 328 26.26 13.14 -8.89
N ALA A 329 26.46 13.72 -7.71
CA ALA A 329 27.33 13.20 -6.67
C ALA A 329 26.53 12.33 -5.68
N GLN A 330 27.08 11.17 -5.33
CA GLN A 330 26.53 10.30 -4.29
C GLN A 330 26.82 10.91 -2.92
N ALA A 331 25.88 11.68 -2.39
CA ALA A 331 26.01 12.36 -1.10
C ALA A 331 25.36 11.56 0.04
N ASN A 332 24.49 10.60 -0.28
CA ASN A 332 23.86 9.69 0.68
C ASN A 332 24.11 8.23 0.27
N ALA A 333 25.30 7.72 0.54
CA ALA A 333 25.64 6.32 0.24
C ALA A 333 24.87 5.33 1.13
N ARG A 334 24.52 4.17 0.56
CA ARG A 334 23.84 3.09 1.30
C ARG A 334 24.64 2.67 2.54
N PRO A 335 24.04 2.61 3.75
CA PRO A 335 24.73 2.06 4.91
C PRO A 335 24.98 0.56 4.74
N ALA A 336 26.24 0.13 4.88
CA ALA A 336 26.62 -1.27 4.69
C ALA A 336 26.07 -2.23 5.77
N THR A 337 25.84 -1.72 6.98
CA THR A 337 25.33 -2.48 8.14
C THR A 337 24.38 -1.62 8.96
N ALA A 338 23.59 -2.26 9.83
CA ALA A 338 22.80 -1.54 10.83
C ALA A 338 23.70 -0.67 11.73
N PRO A 339 23.22 0.51 12.19
CA PRO A 339 23.97 1.37 13.11
C PRO A 339 24.24 0.70 14.47
N VAL A 340 25.34 1.10 15.11
CA VAL A 340 25.69 0.62 16.46
C VAL A 340 24.97 1.45 17.51
N VAL A 341 24.18 0.80 18.36
CA VAL A 341 23.44 1.43 19.48
C VAL A 341 23.98 1.07 20.86
N GLY A 342 25.06 0.28 20.93
CA GLY A 342 25.65 -0.22 22.16
C GLY A 342 24.74 -1.16 22.94
N GLY A 343 25.05 -1.36 24.23
CA GLY A 343 24.24 -2.14 25.15
C GLY A 343 24.45 -3.64 25.07
N SER A 344 23.86 -4.36 26.02
CA SER A 344 23.84 -5.83 26.05
C SER A 344 22.66 -6.42 25.27
N LEU A 345 21.62 -5.61 25.01
CA LEU A 345 20.46 -5.95 24.19
C LEU A 345 20.21 -4.89 23.10
N LYS A 346 19.75 -5.36 21.94
CA LYS A 346 19.22 -4.54 20.83
C LYS A 346 17.71 -4.77 20.69
N VAL A 347 16.92 -3.70 20.69
CA VAL A 347 15.47 -3.75 20.45
C VAL A 347 15.13 -2.89 19.23
N ALA A 348 14.37 -3.42 18.29
CA ALA A 348 14.01 -2.73 17.05
C ALA A 348 12.49 -2.68 16.83
N SER A 349 12.03 -1.73 16.02
CA SER A 349 10.69 -1.76 15.40
C SER A 349 10.79 -1.58 13.89
N PHE A 350 9.94 -2.27 13.13
CA PHE A 350 9.95 -2.22 11.68
C PHE A 350 8.54 -2.37 11.10
N ASN A 351 8.06 -1.33 10.39
CA ASN A 351 6.87 -1.43 9.54
C ASN A 351 7.29 -2.13 8.24
N VAL A 352 6.71 -3.30 7.97
CA VAL A 352 7.14 -4.18 6.87
C VAL A 352 6.32 -4.05 5.59
N LEU A 353 5.54 -2.97 5.45
CA LEU A 353 4.79 -2.63 4.23
C LEU A 353 3.83 -3.75 3.78
N ASN A 354 2.83 -4.04 4.59
CA ASN A 354 1.78 -5.03 4.36
C ASN A 354 2.32 -6.43 4.01
N TYR A 355 2.91 -7.12 4.98
CA TYR A 355 3.30 -8.52 4.82
C TYR A 355 2.08 -9.44 4.91
N PHE A 356 1.51 -9.76 3.76
CA PHE A 356 0.32 -10.62 3.64
C PHE A 356 0.67 -11.96 3.01
N THR A 357 0.14 -13.01 3.63
CA THR A 357 0.18 -14.39 3.14
C THR A 357 -1.03 -14.74 2.26
N THR A 358 -1.97 -13.80 2.07
CA THR A 358 -3.07 -13.87 1.10
C THR A 358 -2.94 -12.71 0.14
N PHE A 359 -2.92 -12.99 -1.16
CA PHE A 359 -2.54 -12.03 -2.19
C PHE A 359 -3.77 -11.41 -2.87
N GLN A 360 -3.58 -10.30 -3.58
CA GLN A 360 -4.66 -9.60 -4.28
C GLN A 360 -5.30 -10.39 -5.43
N ASN A 361 -4.63 -11.44 -5.93
CA ASN A 361 -5.19 -12.39 -6.90
C ASN A 361 -6.01 -13.54 -6.25
N GLY A 362 -6.13 -13.57 -4.92
CA GLY A 362 -6.84 -14.60 -4.17
C GLY A 362 -6.06 -15.91 -3.94
N GLU A 363 -4.77 -15.94 -4.29
CA GLU A 363 -3.86 -17.02 -3.91
C GLU A 363 -3.27 -16.79 -2.51
N THR A 364 -2.66 -17.82 -1.92
CA THR A 364 -1.94 -17.71 -0.63
C THR A 364 -0.49 -18.19 -0.73
N ALA A 365 0.32 -17.81 0.25
CA ALA A 365 1.69 -18.33 0.42
C ALA A 365 1.73 -19.87 0.55
N SER A 366 0.66 -20.48 1.08
CA SER A 366 0.48 -21.93 1.19
C SER A 366 -0.04 -22.61 -0.09
N GLY A 367 -0.34 -21.85 -1.15
CA GLY A 367 -0.79 -22.38 -2.44
C GLY A 367 -2.30 -22.63 -2.54
N LEU A 368 -3.10 -22.07 -1.63
CA LEU A 368 -4.57 -22.08 -1.74
C LEU A 368 -5.03 -21.01 -2.74
N THR A 369 -6.21 -21.20 -3.31
CA THR A 369 -6.84 -20.26 -4.26
C THR A 369 -8.22 -19.83 -3.79
N GLY A 370 -8.75 -18.73 -4.34
CA GLY A 370 -10.10 -18.22 -4.01
C GLY A 370 -10.22 -17.60 -2.62
N GLN A 371 -9.09 -17.27 -1.99
CA GLN A 371 -9.05 -16.67 -0.66
C GLN A 371 -9.22 -15.15 -0.75
N GLY A 372 -9.55 -14.54 0.39
CA GLY A 372 -9.68 -13.09 0.51
C GLY A 372 -9.34 -12.62 1.91
N CYS A 373 -9.23 -11.30 2.07
CA CYS A 373 -8.98 -10.66 3.35
C CYS A 373 -10.24 -9.96 3.84
N SER A 374 -10.41 -9.84 5.16
CA SER A 374 -11.56 -9.16 5.77
C SER A 374 -11.11 -7.91 6.52
N PHE A 375 -11.99 -6.91 6.54
CA PHE A 375 -11.92 -5.80 7.48
C PHE A 375 -13.01 -6.00 8.53
N GLY A 376 -12.62 -6.31 9.77
CA GLY A 376 -13.53 -6.64 10.86
C GLY A 376 -14.39 -7.84 10.52
N THR A 377 -15.70 -7.70 10.68
CA THR A 377 -16.69 -8.74 10.36
C THR A 377 -17.19 -8.68 8.91
N GLY A 378 -16.57 -7.88 8.05
CA GLY A 378 -16.93 -7.79 6.63
C GLY A 378 -16.56 -9.05 5.84
N PRO A 379 -17.20 -9.28 4.68
CA PRO A 379 -16.92 -10.43 3.84
C PRO A 379 -15.46 -10.42 3.36
N ALA A 380 -14.87 -11.61 3.28
CA ALA A 380 -13.54 -11.79 2.72
C ALA A 380 -13.56 -11.51 1.22
N SER A 381 -12.60 -10.71 0.75
CA SER A 381 -12.41 -10.42 -0.68
C SER A 381 -10.92 -10.28 -0.99
N ALA A 382 -10.49 -10.74 -2.16
CA ALA A 382 -9.12 -10.54 -2.62
C ALA A 382 -8.76 -9.05 -2.74
N ALA A 383 -9.74 -8.20 -3.09
CA ALA A 383 -9.56 -6.74 -3.15
C ALA A 383 -9.30 -6.07 -1.79
N ASN A 384 -9.61 -6.76 -0.68
CA ASN A 384 -9.28 -6.29 0.66
C ASN A 384 -7.86 -6.68 1.08
N CYS A 385 -7.20 -7.56 0.34
CA CYS A 385 -5.81 -7.92 0.62
C CYS A 385 -4.87 -6.79 0.24
N ARG A 386 -3.80 -6.64 1.02
CA ARG A 386 -2.77 -5.61 0.85
C ARG A 386 -1.43 -6.31 0.63
N GLY A 387 -0.39 -5.57 0.25
CA GLY A 387 0.93 -6.15 0.02
C GLY A 387 1.05 -6.76 -1.37
N ALA A 388 1.72 -7.92 -1.46
CA ALA A 388 1.98 -8.61 -2.72
C ALA A 388 0.71 -8.95 -3.53
N ASN A 389 0.76 -8.70 -4.83
CA ASN A 389 -0.32 -9.01 -5.76
C ASN A 389 -0.42 -10.52 -6.04
N ASN A 390 0.71 -11.22 -5.95
CA ASN A 390 0.87 -12.63 -6.30
C ASN A 390 2.08 -13.26 -5.59
N ARG A 391 2.27 -14.56 -5.81
CA ARG A 391 3.36 -15.35 -5.19
C ARG A 391 4.77 -14.80 -5.49
N ASN A 392 5.05 -14.36 -6.71
CA ASN A 392 6.38 -13.86 -7.09
C ASN A 392 6.74 -12.59 -6.30
N GLU A 393 5.80 -11.65 -6.18
CA GLU A 393 5.99 -10.45 -5.36
C GLU A 393 6.11 -10.76 -3.87
N PHE A 394 5.37 -11.75 -3.38
CA PHE A 394 5.48 -12.20 -1.99
C PHE A 394 6.87 -12.77 -1.69
N ASP A 395 7.39 -13.66 -2.55
CA ASP A 395 8.74 -14.22 -2.39
C ASP A 395 9.80 -13.09 -2.42
N ARG A 396 9.62 -12.10 -3.30
CA ARG A 396 10.47 -10.90 -3.38
C ARG A 396 10.43 -10.08 -2.08
N GLN A 397 9.23 -9.81 -1.56
CA GLN A 397 8.97 -9.05 -0.34
C GLN A 397 9.57 -9.76 0.88
N GLN A 398 9.27 -11.05 1.06
CA GLN A 398 9.77 -11.87 2.15
C GLN A 398 11.30 -11.88 2.19
N ALA A 399 11.97 -12.06 1.05
CA ALA A 399 13.43 -12.08 0.99
C ALA A 399 14.06 -10.74 1.45
N LYS A 400 13.48 -9.59 1.05
CA LYS A 400 13.96 -8.27 1.48
C LYS A 400 13.72 -8.02 2.98
N ILE A 401 12.53 -8.34 3.49
CA ILE A 401 12.20 -8.19 4.92
C ILE A 401 13.09 -9.10 5.77
N VAL A 402 13.29 -10.36 5.37
CA VAL A 402 14.19 -11.29 6.04
C VAL A 402 15.63 -10.76 6.05
N ALA A 403 16.10 -10.19 4.93
CA ALA A 403 17.43 -9.57 4.87
C ALA A 403 17.54 -8.35 5.82
N ALA A 404 16.51 -7.53 5.93
CA ALA A 404 16.45 -6.40 6.86
C ALA A 404 16.45 -6.85 8.33
N ILE A 405 15.59 -7.80 8.71
CA ILE A 405 15.54 -8.30 10.09
C ILE A 405 16.84 -9.01 10.48
N ALA A 406 17.40 -9.83 9.57
CA ALA A 406 18.70 -10.48 9.79
C ALA A 406 19.85 -9.46 9.91
N GLY A 407 19.82 -8.37 9.14
CA GLY A 407 20.82 -7.31 9.17
C GLY A 407 20.74 -6.40 10.40
N LEU A 408 19.53 -6.16 10.92
CA LEU A 408 19.32 -5.49 12.22
C LEU A 408 19.94 -6.31 13.35
N ASP A 409 19.79 -7.64 13.26
CA ASP A 409 20.28 -8.59 14.26
C ASP A 409 19.79 -8.23 15.67
N ALA A 410 18.60 -7.63 15.78
CA ALA A 410 18.06 -7.21 17.07
C ALA A 410 17.61 -8.41 17.90
N ASP A 411 17.70 -8.30 19.22
CA ASP A 411 17.31 -9.34 20.16
C ASP A 411 15.80 -9.38 20.39
N VAL A 412 15.11 -8.24 20.19
CA VAL A 412 13.66 -8.13 20.12
C VAL A 412 13.29 -7.22 18.94
N VAL A 413 12.30 -7.61 18.14
CA VAL A 413 11.82 -6.87 16.96
C VAL A 413 10.31 -6.75 17.02
N GLY A 414 9.80 -5.52 17.09
CA GLY A 414 8.39 -5.22 16.89
C GLY A 414 8.07 -5.05 15.41
N LEU A 415 7.01 -5.69 14.95
CA LEU A 415 6.56 -5.67 13.57
C LEU A 415 5.24 -4.93 13.45
N MET A 416 5.12 -4.06 12.45
CA MET A 416 3.86 -3.45 12.03
C MET A 416 3.52 -3.90 10.61
N GLU A 417 2.23 -3.89 10.28
CA GLU A 417 1.71 -4.31 8.96
C GLU A 417 1.86 -5.80 8.65
N ILE A 418 1.75 -6.64 9.68
CA ILE A 418 1.59 -8.08 9.51
C ILE A 418 0.11 -8.37 9.25
N GLN A 419 -0.21 -9.20 8.25
CA GLN A 419 -1.60 -9.62 8.05
C GLN A 419 -2.17 -10.24 9.33
N ASN A 420 -3.41 -9.86 9.66
CA ASN A 420 -4.09 -10.28 10.88
C ASN A 420 -4.62 -11.72 10.78
N THR A 421 -3.70 -12.68 10.72
CA THR A 421 -3.95 -14.13 10.73
C THR A 421 -2.99 -14.82 11.71
N ASP A 422 -3.21 -16.11 11.94
CA ASP A 422 -2.29 -16.96 12.71
C ASP A 422 -1.08 -17.45 11.88
N VAL A 423 -1.05 -17.13 10.57
CA VAL A 423 -0.08 -17.67 9.61
C VAL A 423 1.06 -16.70 9.32
N ALA A 424 0.77 -15.41 9.13
CA ALA A 424 1.73 -14.45 8.57
C ALA A 424 3.01 -14.31 9.42
N THR A 425 2.89 -14.16 10.74
CA THR A 425 4.07 -14.10 11.63
C THR A 425 4.87 -15.40 11.62
N SER A 426 4.18 -16.55 11.60
CA SER A 426 4.81 -17.88 11.59
C SER A 426 5.58 -18.13 10.30
N ASP A 427 5.02 -17.71 9.16
CA ASP A 427 5.65 -17.79 7.85
C ASP A 427 6.93 -16.93 7.79
N LEU A 428 6.85 -15.66 8.22
CA LEU A 428 8.01 -14.77 8.27
C LEU A 428 9.09 -15.31 9.22
N LEU A 429 8.69 -15.83 10.38
CA LEU A 429 9.60 -16.46 11.33
C LEU A 429 10.33 -17.67 10.73
N ALA A 430 9.61 -18.52 10.00
CA ALA A 430 10.19 -19.69 9.35
C ALA A 430 11.24 -19.27 8.31
N ALA A 431 10.92 -18.29 7.46
CA ALA A 431 11.84 -17.76 6.47
C ALA A 431 13.08 -17.10 7.11
N LEU A 432 12.89 -16.33 8.19
CA LEU A 432 13.98 -15.71 8.94
C LEU A 432 14.90 -16.77 9.55
N ASN A 433 14.35 -17.77 10.25
CA ASN A 433 15.14 -18.84 10.85
C ASN A 433 15.82 -19.75 9.80
N ALA A 434 15.24 -19.90 8.61
CA ALA A 434 15.95 -20.54 7.50
C ALA A 434 17.20 -19.75 7.08
N LYS A 435 17.17 -18.41 7.19
CA LYS A 435 18.29 -17.52 6.88
C LYS A 435 19.35 -17.48 7.98
N VAL A 436 18.94 -17.38 9.25
CA VAL A 436 19.87 -17.13 10.38
C VAL A 436 20.17 -18.37 11.23
N GLY A 437 19.51 -19.49 10.96
CA GLY A 437 19.62 -20.74 11.71
C GLY A 437 18.36 -21.02 12.53
N ALA A 438 17.90 -22.28 12.48
CA ALA A 438 16.69 -22.71 13.15
C ALA A 438 16.75 -22.44 14.67
N GLY A 439 15.67 -21.86 15.22
CA GLY A 439 15.56 -21.54 16.64
C GLY A 439 16.31 -20.29 17.09
N THR A 440 16.92 -19.53 16.18
CA THR A 440 17.58 -18.26 16.52
C THR A 440 16.56 -17.23 17.00
N TYR A 441 15.46 -17.09 16.26
CA TYR A 441 14.31 -16.30 16.64
C TYR A 441 13.13 -17.20 17.04
N ALA A 442 12.28 -16.67 17.91
CA ALA A 442 10.93 -17.13 18.18
C ALA A 442 9.96 -15.96 18.03
N ALA A 443 8.68 -16.25 17.83
CA ALA A 443 7.62 -15.25 17.81
C ALA A 443 6.88 -15.25 19.14
N VAL A 444 6.38 -14.08 19.55
CA VAL A 444 5.28 -14.00 20.54
C VAL A 444 4.01 -14.59 19.93
N ASN A 445 3.80 -14.41 18.62
CA ASN A 445 2.68 -14.93 17.83
C ASN A 445 1.35 -14.74 18.54
N SER A 446 0.92 -13.49 18.62
CA SER A 446 -0.25 -13.06 19.39
C SER A 446 -1.61 -13.48 18.80
N GLY A 447 -1.61 -14.33 17.77
CA GLY A 447 -2.81 -14.77 17.06
C GLY A 447 -3.59 -13.62 16.41
N VAL A 448 -4.88 -13.82 16.14
CA VAL A 448 -5.78 -12.79 15.61
C VAL A 448 -6.32 -11.90 16.73
N PHE A 449 -6.14 -10.59 16.61
CA PHE A 449 -6.70 -9.61 17.55
C PHE A 449 -6.95 -8.27 16.86
N GLY A 450 -7.81 -7.43 17.44
CA GLY A 450 -8.30 -6.23 16.76
C GLY A 450 -9.26 -6.58 15.61
N THR A 451 -9.52 -5.60 14.75
CA THR A 451 -10.48 -5.73 13.65
C THR A 451 -9.91 -5.30 12.29
N ASP A 452 -8.72 -4.68 12.21
CA ASP A 452 -8.13 -4.40 10.89
C ASP A 452 -7.55 -5.66 10.25
N ALA A 453 -7.33 -5.60 8.93
CA ALA A 453 -6.66 -6.66 8.18
C ALA A 453 -5.17 -6.77 8.52
N ILE A 454 -4.58 -5.76 9.18
CA ILE A 454 -3.23 -5.83 9.74
C ILE A 454 -3.22 -5.77 11.27
N LYS A 455 -2.20 -6.40 11.84
CA LYS A 455 -1.86 -6.38 13.26
C LYS A 455 -0.39 -6.00 13.46
N VAL A 456 -0.03 -5.85 14.72
CA VAL A 456 1.37 -5.82 15.17
C VAL A 456 1.75 -7.18 15.75
N ASP A 457 3.03 -7.53 15.74
CA ASP A 457 3.55 -8.75 16.39
C ASP A 457 5.00 -8.55 16.84
N ILE A 458 5.57 -9.51 17.56
CA ILE A 458 6.93 -9.43 18.11
C ILE A 458 7.72 -10.70 17.79
N LEU A 459 8.94 -10.53 17.27
CA LEU A 459 9.97 -11.57 17.20
C LEU A 459 11.04 -11.30 18.26
N TYR A 460 11.66 -12.35 18.79
CA TYR A 460 12.73 -12.22 19.79
C TYR A 460 13.72 -13.37 19.70
N LYS A 461 14.92 -13.19 20.23
CA LYS A 461 15.94 -14.25 20.37
C LYS A 461 15.85 -14.90 21.75
N PRO A 462 15.43 -16.18 21.86
CA PRO A 462 15.33 -16.86 23.15
C PRO A 462 16.67 -16.98 23.89
N ALA A 463 17.79 -16.93 23.17
CA ALA A 463 19.13 -16.94 23.76
C ALA A 463 19.51 -15.63 24.47
N LYS A 464 18.71 -14.57 24.31
CA LYS A 464 19.02 -13.21 24.78
C LYS A 464 17.98 -12.67 25.74
N VAL A 465 16.71 -12.99 25.50
CA VAL A 465 15.60 -12.62 26.37
C VAL A 465 14.66 -13.79 26.61
N GLN A 466 14.08 -13.81 27.78
CA GLN A 466 13.01 -14.72 28.16
C GLN A 466 11.69 -13.94 28.27
N ARG A 467 10.59 -14.49 27.75
CA ARG A 467 9.25 -13.97 28.01
C ARG A 467 8.84 -14.21 29.46
N ILE A 468 8.17 -13.22 30.05
CA ILE A 468 7.56 -13.30 31.37
C ILE A 468 6.05 -13.13 31.21
N GLY A 469 5.29 -14.21 31.42
CA GLY A 469 3.84 -14.19 31.29
C GLY A 469 3.35 -14.01 29.85
N ASN A 470 2.03 -14.11 29.69
CA ASN A 470 1.35 -13.92 28.41
C ASN A 470 1.55 -12.50 27.87
N ALA A 471 1.42 -12.36 26.55
CA ALA A 471 1.30 -11.04 25.95
C ALA A 471 -0.01 -10.37 26.41
N VAL A 472 0.03 -9.05 26.55
CA VAL A 472 -1.07 -8.25 27.09
C VAL A 472 -1.57 -7.30 26.02
N LEU A 473 -2.90 -7.24 25.88
CA LEU A 473 -3.62 -6.27 25.05
C LEU A 473 -4.35 -5.28 25.95
N PRO A 474 -4.61 -4.04 25.50
CA PRO A 474 -5.50 -3.15 26.23
C PRO A 474 -6.91 -3.74 26.32
N THR A 475 -7.64 -3.37 27.37
CA THR A 475 -9.02 -3.82 27.62
C THR A 475 -9.90 -2.65 28.04
N GLY A 476 -11.22 -2.83 27.96
CA GLY A 476 -12.20 -1.81 28.37
C GLY A 476 -12.06 -0.52 27.56
N ALA A 477 -12.10 0.63 28.25
CA ALA A 477 -12.02 1.95 27.61
C ALA A 477 -10.74 2.13 26.76
N ASP A 478 -9.58 1.67 27.24
CA ASP A 478 -8.33 1.81 26.46
C ASP A 478 -8.45 1.09 25.12
N LEU A 479 -9.03 -0.12 25.09
CA LEU A 479 -9.23 -0.86 23.84
C LEU A 479 -10.19 -0.13 22.90
N THR A 480 -11.34 0.31 23.43
CA THR A 480 -12.35 1.04 22.66
C THR A 480 -11.76 2.31 22.06
N ASP A 481 -11.10 3.12 22.87
CA ASP A 481 -10.54 4.41 22.47
C ASP A 481 -9.41 4.24 21.46
N TYR A 482 -8.56 3.23 21.65
CA TYR A 482 -7.44 2.97 20.76
C TYR A 482 -7.92 2.46 19.38
N THR A 483 -8.93 1.61 19.37
CA THR A 483 -9.40 0.95 18.14
C THR A 483 -10.46 1.73 17.38
N ALA A 484 -11.08 2.74 17.99
CA ALA A 484 -12.17 3.51 17.38
C ALA A 484 -11.87 4.02 15.96
N ALA A 485 -10.63 4.43 15.68
CA ALA A 485 -10.25 5.01 14.40
C ALA A 485 -9.62 4.02 13.41
N SER A 486 -9.11 2.87 13.88
CA SER A 486 -8.30 1.99 13.02
C SER A 486 -8.43 0.50 13.27
N GLY A 487 -9.06 0.05 14.36
CA GLY A 487 -9.19 -1.38 14.65
C GLY A 487 -7.88 -2.09 15.03
N ARG A 488 -6.79 -1.35 15.30
CA ARG A 488 -5.44 -1.90 15.55
C ARG A 488 -4.97 -1.66 16.99
N PRO A 489 -5.19 -2.58 17.94
CA PRO A 489 -4.65 -2.47 19.29
C PRO A 489 -3.11 -2.57 19.31
N PRO A 490 -2.42 -1.97 20.28
CA PRO A 490 -1.02 -2.27 20.57
C PRO A 490 -0.88 -3.66 21.22
N LEU A 491 0.32 -4.22 21.15
CA LEU A 491 0.70 -5.50 21.78
C LEU A 491 1.84 -5.27 22.77
N ALA A 492 1.69 -5.75 24.01
CA ALA A 492 2.75 -5.68 25.02
C ALA A 492 3.25 -7.07 25.42
N GLN A 493 4.57 -7.24 25.51
CA GLN A 493 5.20 -8.43 26.08
C GLN A 493 6.27 -8.01 27.09
N ARG A 494 6.24 -8.60 28.28
CA ARG A 494 7.31 -8.46 29.26
C ARG A 494 8.45 -9.41 28.91
N PHE A 495 9.66 -8.87 28.85
CA PHE A 495 10.88 -9.64 28.66
C PHE A 495 11.79 -9.47 29.87
N SER A 496 12.64 -10.47 30.08
CA SER A 496 13.76 -10.44 31.02
C SER A 496 15.03 -10.83 30.28
N ALA A 497 16.10 -10.07 30.47
CA ALA A 497 17.39 -10.35 29.86
C ALA A 497 18.03 -11.62 30.44
N VAL A 498 18.48 -12.51 29.55
CA VAL A 498 19.15 -13.75 29.94
C VAL A 498 20.50 -13.43 30.58
N GLY A 499 20.71 -13.88 31.82
CA GLY A 499 21.97 -13.77 32.55
C GLY A 499 22.01 -12.70 33.66
N ASN A 500 21.22 -11.63 33.57
CA ASN A 500 21.09 -10.62 34.64
C ASN A 500 19.63 -10.41 35.11
N ASN A 501 18.67 -11.03 34.44
CA ASN A 501 17.23 -10.96 34.69
C ASN A 501 16.58 -9.57 34.56
N GLY A 502 17.30 -8.54 34.11
CA GLY A 502 16.76 -7.19 33.98
C GLY A 502 15.49 -7.18 33.13
N GLY A 503 14.40 -6.64 33.66
CA GLY A 503 13.07 -6.69 33.06
C GLY A 503 12.72 -5.44 32.25
N PHE A 504 11.87 -5.59 31.24
CA PHE A 504 11.17 -4.46 30.62
C PHE A 504 9.90 -4.93 29.89
N TRP A 505 8.92 -4.04 29.79
CA TRP A 505 7.80 -4.16 28.85
C TRP A 505 8.22 -3.63 27.49
N PHE A 506 7.99 -4.43 26.45
CA PHE A 506 8.05 -3.98 25.07
C PHE A 506 6.64 -3.83 24.52
N VAL A 507 6.27 -2.62 24.09
CA VAL A 507 4.95 -2.28 23.58
C VAL A 507 5.08 -1.86 22.11
N VAL A 508 4.49 -2.66 21.21
CA VAL A 508 4.47 -2.39 19.76
C VAL A 508 3.14 -1.78 19.37
N ASN A 509 3.16 -0.75 18.53
CA ASN A 509 1.96 -0.01 18.17
C ASN A 509 1.91 0.41 16.69
N HIS A 510 0.70 0.67 16.20
CA HIS A 510 0.47 1.22 14.85
C HIS A 510 -0.77 2.15 14.85
N PHE A 511 -0.53 3.45 14.98
CA PHE A 511 -1.58 4.49 15.06
C PHE A 511 -2.27 4.71 13.71
N LYS A 512 -3.46 5.32 13.73
CA LYS A 512 -4.25 5.65 12.52
C LYS A 512 -3.40 6.44 11.52
N SER A 513 -3.37 5.99 10.27
CA SER A 513 -2.64 6.66 9.20
C SER A 513 -3.15 8.06 8.89
N LYS A 514 -2.24 8.92 8.43
CA LYS A 514 -2.54 10.31 8.01
C LYS A 514 -3.28 10.39 6.67
N GLY A 515 -3.28 9.30 5.91
CA GLY A 515 -3.90 9.19 4.58
C GLY A 515 -5.43 9.06 4.63
N SER A 516 -6.04 9.54 3.54
CA SER A 516 -7.50 9.75 3.40
C SER A 516 -8.04 10.77 4.40
N CYS A 517 -8.97 11.63 3.97
CA CYS A 517 -9.52 12.67 4.83
C CYS A 517 -11.03 12.53 4.93
N PRO A 518 -11.61 12.60 6.14
CA PRO A 518 -13.05 12.75 6.25
C PRO A 518 -13.50 14.08 5.63
N ALA A 519 -14.77 14.19 5.24
CA ALA A 519 -15.28 15.42 4.66
C ALA A 519 -15.39 16.57 5.70
N THR A 520 -15.59 16.22 6.98
CA THR A 520 -15.72 17.14 8.11
C THR A 520 -15.15 16.49 9.38
N GLY A 521 -14.92 17.29 10.43
CA GLY A 521 -14.40 16.80 11.71
C GLY A 521 -12.88 16.71 11.71
N ASP A 522 -12.33 15.49 11.77
CA ASP A 522 -10.90 15.20 11.90
C ASP A 522 -10.13 15.32 10.56
N ILE A 523 -10.30 16.48 9.93
CA ILE A 523 -9.65 16.90 8.69
C ILE A 523 -8.25 17.47 8.95
N ASP A 524 -7.45 17.62 7.91
CA ASP A 524 -6.10 18.17 8.04
C ASP A 524 -6.15 19.65 8.45
N GLN A 525 -5.51 19.97 9.57
CA GLN A 525 -5.32 21.32 10.10
C GLN A 525 -3.82 21.65 10.28
N GLY A 526 -2.95 20.97 9.54
CA GLY A 526 -1.49 21.19 9.53
C GLY A 526 -0.67 20.05 10.15
N GLN A 527 -1.30 18.97 10.62
CA GLN A 527 -0.64 17.77 11.16
C GLN A 527 -1.10 16.49 10.45
N GLY A 528 -1.75 16.62 9.30
CA GLY A 528 -2.39 15.52 8.57
C GLY A 528 -3.78 15.18 9.11
N CYS A 529 -4.57 14.48 8.29
CA CYS A 529 -5.88 13.99 8.68
C CYS A 529 -5.80 12.98 9.84
N PHE A 530 -6.92 12.78 10.53
CA PHE A 530 -7.00 11.89 11.69
C PHE A 530 -6.09 12.27 12.87
N ASN A 531 -5.80 13.55 13.07
CA ASN A 531 -4.96 13.99 14.20
C ASN A 531 -5.68 13.80 15.55
N LEU A 532 -6.99 14.08 15.64
CA LEU A 532 -7.75 13.89 16.87
C LEU A 532 -7.82 12.42 17.27
N ALA A 533 -8.02 11.53 16.29
CA ALA A 533 -7.94 10.09 16.48
C ALA A 533 -6.58 9.64 17.03
N ARG A 534 -5.47 10.14 16.45
CA ARG A 534 -4.12 9.82 16.93
C ARG A 534 -3.85 10.35 18.34
N ILE A 535 -4.39 11.53 18.71
CA ILE A 535 -4.32 12.04 20.10
C ILE A 535 -5.05 11.08 21.05
N GLN A 536 -6.23 10.58 20.66
CA GLN A 536 -6.96 9.62 21.50
C GLN A 536 -6.20 8.31 21.66
N GLN A 537 -5.55 7.81 20.60
CA GLN A 537 -4.69 6.63 20.68
C GLN A 537 -3.48 6.86 21.61
N ALA A 538 -2.85 8.04 21.59
CA ALA A 538 -1.76 8.39 22.51
C ALA A 538 -2.21 8.36 23.98
N LYS A 539 -3.39 8.91 24.29
CA LYS A 539 -3.97 8.87 25.64
C LYS A 539 -4.25 7.43 26.10
N ALA A 540 -4.87 6.64 25.24
CA ALA A 540 -5.16 5.23 25.52
C ALA A 540 -3.87 4.43 25.71
N LEU A 541 -2.80 4.72 24.95
CA LEU A 541 -1.49 4.09 25.12
C LEU A 541 -0.87 4.42 26.49
N ASN A 542 -0.88 5.68 26.90
CA ASN A 542 -0.38 6.09 28.22
C ASN A 542 -1.15 5.42 29.37
N SER A 543 -2.49 5.36 29.26
CA SER A 543 -3.36 4.65 30.22
C SER A 543 -3.01 3.15 30.29
N PHE A 544 -2.83 2.52 29.13
CA PHE A 544 -2.44 1.12 29.03
C PHE A 544 -1.07 0.85 29.67
N VAL A 545 -0.07 1.68 29.40
CA VAL A 545 1.25 1.62 30.04
C VAL A 545 1.15 1.76 31.56
N GLY A 546 0.29 2.66 32.06
CA GLY A 546 0.01 2.77 33.49
C GLY A 546 -0.49 1.47 34.11
N LYS A 547 -1.31 0.69 33.40
CA LYS A 547 -1.78 -0.63 33.85
C LYS A 547 -0.69 -1.69 33.80
N LEU A 548 0.17 -1.67 32.78
CA LEU A 548 1.34 -2.57 32.69
C LEU A 548 2.31 -2.36 33.87
N ASN A 549 2.51 -1.10 34.29
CA ASN A 549 3.35 -0.78 35.45
C ASN A 549 2.84 -1.42 36.74
N LEU A 550 1.53 -1.54 36.91
CA LEU A 550 0.91 -2.22 38.06
C LEU A 550 1.15 -3.74 38.07
N MET A 551 1.63 -4.32 36.97
CA MET A 551 2.00 -5.74 36.85
C MET A 551 3.46 -6.02 37.28
N GLY A 552 4.12 -5.05 37.92
CA GLY A 552 5.39 -5.25 38.61
C GLY A 552 6.63 -5.07 37.73
N GLU A 553 6.57 -4.17 36.75
CA GLU A 553 7.71 -3.72 35.94
C GLU A 553 7.48 -2.27 35.52
N SER A 554 8.42 -1.36 35.81
CA SER A 554 8.30 0.07 35.46
C SER A 554 9.08 0.44 34.19
N ASP A 555 9.99 -0.42 33.76
CA ASP A 555 10.76 -0.22 32.54
C ASP A 555 9.88 -0.53 31.33
N VAL A 556 9.54 0.49 30.54
CA VAL A 556 8.64 0.37 29.41
C VAL A 556 9.26 1.02 28.17
N LEU A 557 9.34 0.25 27.09
CA LEU A 557 9.74 0.70 25.77
C LEU A 557 8.55 0.61 24.83
N MET A 558 8.04 1.75 24.39
CA MET A 558 7.03 1.83 23.33
C MET A 558 7.72 2.12 22.01
N MET A 559 7.56 1.24 21.03
CA MET A 559 8.08 1.45 19.67
C MET A 559 7.00 1.13 18.65
N GLY A 560 7.11 1.72 17.46
CA GLY A 560 6.14 1.46 16.41
C GLY A 560 5.94 2.64 15.48
N ASP A 561 4.94 2.52 14.61
CA ASP A 561 4.50 3.57 13.72
C ASP A 561 3.39 4.37 14.41
N PHE A 562 3.75 5.56 14.89
CA PHE A 562 2.82 6.48 15.56
C PHE A 562 2.06 7.36 14.55
N ASN A 563 2.39 7.27 13.26
CA ASN A 563 1.81 8.08 12.20
C ASN A 563 1.79 9.58 12.55
N SER A 564 2.79 10.04 13.30
CA SER A 564 2.90 11.43 13.75
C SER A 564 4.34 11.89 13.78
N TYR A 565 4.59 13.12 13.31
CA TYR A 565 5.92 13.73 13.34
C TYR A 565 6.27 14.25 14.75
N LEU A 566 7.57 14.43 15.03
CA LEU A 566 8.12 14.67 16.39
C LEU A 566 7.55 15.86 17.18
N LEU A 567 6.93 16.85 16.53
CA LEU A 567 6.31 18.01 17.17
C LEU A 567 4.78 18.00 17.09
N GLU A 568 4.18 16.91 16.65
CA GLU A 568 2.73 16.76 16.54
C GLU A 568 2.09 16.40 17.87
N ASP A 569 0.81 16.71 18.01
CA ASP A 569 0.08 16.62 19.26
C ASP A 569 0.05 15.20 19.87
N PRO A 570 -0.07 14.10 19.09
CA PRO A 570 0.03 12.74 19.63
C PRO A 570 1.39 12.48 20.29
N THR A 571 2.49 13.00 19.72
CA THR A 571 3.83 12.84 20.30
C THR A 571 3.98 13.63 21.59
N LYS A 572 3.43 14.86 21.65
CA LYS A 572 3.41 15.68 22.86
C LYS A 572 2.61 15.04 23.98
N GLU A 573 1.50 14.38 23.65
CA GLU A 573 0.68 13.66 24.63
C GLU A 573 1.46 12.51 25.29
N LEU A 574 2.26 11.75 24.51
CA LEU A 574 3.13 10.71 25.05
C LEU A 574 4.21 11.28 25.96
N GLU A 575 4.83 12.40 25.57
CA GLU A 575 5.88 13.06 26.36
C GLU A 575 5.33 13.72 27.64
N ALA A 576 4.12 14.26 27.59
CA ALA A 576 3.45 14.87 28.75
C ALA A 576 3.17 13.86 29.88
N ALA A 577 3.10 12.56 29.56
CA ALA A 577 3.02 11.48 30.55
C ALA A 577 4.37 11.08 31.15
N GLY A 578 5.45 11.79 30.82
CA GLY A 578 6.80 11.54 31.35
C GLY A 578 7.63 10.52 30.55
N ASN A 579 7.17 10.14 29.35
CA ASN A 579 7.94 9.29 28.45
C ASN A 579 8.94 10.13 27.63
N GLU A 580 10.16 9.64 27.49
CA GLU A 580 11.20 10.30 26.69
C GLU A 580 11.12 9.86 25.23
N SER A 581 11.03 10.82 24.28
CA SER A 581 11.25 10.54 22.85
C SER A 581 12.73 10.28 22.58
N LEU A 582 13.11 9.01 22.36
CA LEU A 582 14.50 8.63 22.19
C LEU A 582 15.12 9.20 20.91
N LEU A 583 14.34 9.37 19.84
CA LEU A 583 14.84 9.97 18.59
C LEU A 583 15.41 11.38 18.81
N LYS A 584 14.95 12.11 19.84
CA LYS A 584 15.51 13.43 20.18
C LYS A 584 16.95 13.37 20.70
N ARG A 585 17.48 12.17 21.02
CA ARG A 585 18.90 11.95 21.33
C ARG A 585 19.80 11.90 20.09
N MET A 586 19.24 11.67 18.89
CA MET A 586 19.99 11.60 17.64
C MET A 586 20.31 13.01 17.10
N ALA A 587 21.25 13.13 16.17
CA ALA A 587 21.46 14.39 15.45
C ALA A 587 20.22 14.75 14.63
N ALA A 588 19.88 16.04 14.54
CA ALA A 588 18.61 16.48 13.94
C ALA A 588 18.42 15.93 12.52
N ASN A 589 19.44 15.92 11.67
CA ASN A 589 19.31 15.46 10.28
C ASN A 589 19.02 13.96 10.14
N ASP A 590 19.25 13.16 11.19
CA ASP A 590 19.06 11.70 11.16
C ASP A 590 17.70 11.28 11.76
N ARG A 591 16.88 12.23 12.23
CA ARG A 591 15.60 11.96 12.89
C ARG A 591 14.46 11.80 11.89
N TYR A 592 14.56 10.80 11.02
CA TYR A 592 13.52 10.48 10.06
C TYR A 592 13.40 8.99 9.83
N THR A 593 12.22 8.55 9.40
CA THR A 593 11.95 7.15 9.05
C THR A 593 11.11 7.03 7.78
N TYR A 594 10.65 8.15 7.22
CA TYR A 594 9.67 8.20 6.16
C TYR A 594 9.81 9.46 5.29
N VAL A 595 9.39 9.37 4.02
CA VAL A 595 9.34 10.50 3.07
C VAL A 595 7.98 10.50 2.38
N PHE A 596 7.33 11.66 2.32
CA PHE A 596 6.07 11.83 1.62
C PHE A 596 5.97 13.20 0.96
N GLY A 597 5.58 13.23 -0.32
CA GLY A 597 5.39 14.49 -1.07
C GLY A 597 6.67 15.31 -1.15
N GLY A 598 7.82 14.64 -1.10
CA GLY A 598 9.15 15.19 -1.06
C GLY A 598 9.63 15.75 0.28
N GLU A 599 8.86 15.59 1.36
CA GLU A 599 9.24 16.02 2.70
C GLU A 599 9.58 14.82 3.59
N THR A 600 10.70 14.94 4.29
CA THR A 600 11.23 13.89 5.17
C THR A 600 10.82 14.10 6.62
N GLY A 601 10.50 13.02 7.35
CA GLY A 601 10.26 13.06 8.78
C GLY A 601 10.18 11.68 9.43
N ALA A 602 9.97 11.63 10.75
CA ALA A 602 9.82 10.38 11.50
C ALA A 602 8.34 10.10 11.78
N LEU A 603 7.85 8.94 11.33
CA LEU A 603 6.56 8.39 11.76
C LEU A 603 6.74 7.21 12.73
N ASP A 604 7.88 6.55 12.64
CA ASP A 604 8.28 5.48 13.55
C ASP A 604 9.14 6.06 14.67
N HIS A 605 8.78 5.74 15.91
CA HIS A 605 9.43 6.31 17.09
C HIS A 605 9.75 5.24 18.13
N ALA A 606 10.60 5.64 19.08
CA ALA A 606 10.82 4.93 20.33
C ALA A 606 10.63 5.89 21.51
N TYR A 607 9.75 5.53 22.44
CA TYR A 607 9.50 6.23 23.69
C TYR A 607 9.84 5.33 24.87
N ALA A 608 10.65 5.83 25.80
CA ALA A 608 11.01 5.09 27.01
C ALA A 608 10.35 5.72 28.24
N SER A 609 9.89 4.89 29.18
CA SER A 609 9.60 5.37 30.54
C SER A 609 10.87 5.97 31.16
N ALA A 610 10.72 6.86 32.15
CA ALA A 610 11.86 7.51 32.79
C ALA A 610 12.88 6.51 33.37
N SER A 611 12.43 5.38 33.92
CA SER A 611 13.30 4.35 34.49
C SER A 611 14.09 3.59 33.42
N LEU A 612 13.47 3.29 32.27
CA LEU A 612 14.15 2.65 31.15
C LEU A 612 15.07 3.63 30.40
N GLY A 613 14.69 4.90 30.28
CA GLY A 613 15.48 5.93 29.59
C GLY A 613 16.90 6.04 30.13
N ALA A 614 17.09 5.86 31.45
CA ALA A 614 18.41 5.83 32.09
C ALA A 614 19.29 4.62 31.69
N GLN A 615 18.67 3.57 31.13
CA GLN A 615 19.29 2.30 30.75
C GLN A 615 19.47 2.17 29.23
N VAL A 616 19.03 3.17 28.45
CA VAL A 616 19.24 3.24 27.01
C VAL A 616 20.69 3.64 26.73
N SER A 617 21.45 2.77 26.07
CA SER A 617 22.84 3.01 25.69
C SER A 617 22.98 3.79 24.38
N GLY A 618 21.96 3.74 23.52
CA GLY A 618 21.97 4.39 22.22
C GLY A 618 20.68 4.16 21.45
N VAL A 619 20.48 4.97 20.42
CA VAL A 619 19.31 4.92 19.53
C VAL A 619 19.74 5.37 18.14
N SER A 620 19.20 4.73 17.11
CA SER A 620 19.50 5.05 15.72
C SER A 620 18.37 4.59 14.81
N VAL A 621 18.38 5.07 13.57
CA VAL A 621 17.51 4.61 12.49
C VAL A 621 18.41 4.02 11.41
N TRP A 622 18.06 2.84 10.89
CA TRP A 622 18.79 2.27 9.77
C TRP A 622 18.16 2.72 8.46
N HIS A 623 18.75 3.74 7.82
CA HIS A 623 18.23 4.34 6.58
C HIS A 623 18.43 3.43 5.36
N ILE A 624 17.55 2.44 5.20
CA ILE A 624 17.57 1.44 4.11
C ILE A 624 16.37 1.57 3.17
N ASN A 625 15.34 2.33 3.53
CA ASN A 625 14.03 2.32 2.90
C ASN A 625 13.57 3.69 2.43
N ALA A 626 13.49 4.67 3.34
CA ALA A 626 12.90 5.99 3.06
C ALA A 626 13.65 6.77 1.96
N ASP A 627 14.93 6.45 1.79
CA ASP A 627 15.83 7.11 0.85
C ASP A 627 15.94 6.44 -0.51
N GLU A 628 15.29 5.29 -0.71
CA GLU A 628 15.33 4.53 -1.94
C GLU A 628 14.09 4.79 -2.81
N PRO A 629 14.22 4.79 -4.14
CA PRO A 629 13.08 4.94 -5.03
C PRO A 629 12.17 3.71 -4.98
N THR A 630 10.87 3.93 -5.19
CA THR A 630 9.84 2.88 -5.26
C THR A 630 10.19 1.78 -6.27
N ALA A 631 10.88 2.13 -7.36
CA ALA A 631 11.30 1.21 -8.41
C ALA A 631 12.21 0.05 -7.93
N LEU A 632 12.77 0.12 -6.72
CA LEU A 632 13.61 -0.93 -6.14
C LEU A 632 12.87 -1.82 -5.14
N ASP A 633 11.57 -1.60 -4.97
CA ASP A 633 10.73 -2.38 -4.06
C ASP A 633 10.52 -3.82 -4.56
N TYR A 634 9.62 -4.54 -3.89
CA TYR A 634 9.29 -5.91 -4.27
C TYR A 634 8.23 -6.01 -5.37
N ASN A 635 7.52 -4.94 -5.69
CA ASN A 635 6.39 -4.95 -6.62
C ASN A 635 6.90 -5.07 -8.07
N THR A 636 6.11 -5.71 -8.93
CA THR A 636 6.35 -5.80 -10.37
C THR A 636 5.49 -4.85 -11.21
N ASP A 637 4.59 -4.12 -10.55
CA ASP A 637 3.76 -3.08 -11.16
C ASP A 637 4.61 -1.92 -11.70
N PHE A 638 4.18 -1.37 -12.83
CA PHE A 638 4.75 -0.14 -13.41
C PHE A 638 6.28 -0.16 -13.56
N THR A 639 6.87 -1.32 -13.86
CA THR A 639 8.29 -1.42 -14.21
C THR A 639 8.51 -2.28 -15.45
N THR A 640 9.39 -1.82 -16.34
CA THR A 640 9.95 -2.65 -17.42
C THR A 640 11.46 -2.85 -17.28
N ASP A 641 12.07 -2.23 -16.27
CA ASP A 641 13.47 -2.34 -15.88
C ASP A 641 13.49 -2.84 -14.42
N ASP A 642 13.35 -4.15 -14.24
CA ASP A 642 13.25 -4.77 -12.92
C ASP A 642 14.61 -4.77 -12.22
N ARG A 643 14.74 -3.91 -11.20
CA ARG A 643 15.95 -3.72 -10.40
C ARG A 643 15.92 -4.46 -9.08
N TYR A 644 15.05 -5.45 -8.95
CA TYR A 644 14.92 -6.25 -7.74
C TYR A 644 16.26 -6.84 -7.26
N ALA A 645 16.51 -6.69 -5.96
CA ALA A 645 17.57 -7.38 -5.27
C ALA A 645 17.06 -7.86 -3.89
N PRO A 646 17.40 -9.08 -3.44
CA PRO A 646 17.04 -9.62 -2.13
C PRO A 646 17.92 -9.04 -1.01
N THR A 647 18.03 -7.71 -0.99
CA THR A 647 18.80 -6.90 -0.04
C THR A 647 17.85 -6.18 0.91
N PRO A 648 18.31 -5.68 2.07
CA PRO A 648 17.47 -4.91 2.98
C PRO A 648 16.94 -3.60 2.37
N PHE A 649 17.56 -3.07 1.31
CA PHE A 649 17.18 -1.80 0.71
C PHE A 649 15.80 -1.85 0.04
N ARG A 650 14.96 -0.84 0.34
CA ARG A 650 13.57 -0.74 -0.11
C ARG A 650 12.76 -2.02 0.19
N ALA A 651 12.99 -2.62 1.36
CA ALA A 651 12.14 -3.68 1.89
C ALA A 651 10.77 -3.13 2.35
N SER A 652 10.73 -1.84 2.66
CA SER A 652 9.56 -1.08 3.09
C SER A 652 9.71 0.36 2.58
N ASP A 653 8.70 1.19 2.79
CA ASP A 653 8.76 2.65 2.73
C ASP A 653 9.16 3.29 4.07
N HIS A 654 9.20 2.51 5.16
CA HIS A 654 9.63 2.93 6.49
C HIS A 654 11.02 2.42 6.86
N ASP A 655 11.88 3.26 7.44
CA ASP A 655 13.16 2.81 8.03
C ASP A 655 12.94 2.21 9.43
N PRO A 656 13.62 1.09 9.78
CA PRO A 656 13.54 0.53 11.12
C PRO A 656 14.29 1.37 12.16
N VAL A 657 13.68 1.50 13.34
CA VAL A 657 14.26 2.16 14.53
C VAL A 657 14.94 1.11 15.41
N LEU A 658 16.13 1.41 15.94
CA LEU A 658 16.94 0.53 16.77
C LEU A 658 17.34 1.22 18.08
N VAL A 659 17.19 0.53 19.20
CA VAL A 659 17.52 0.98 20.56
C VAL A 659 18.45 -0.02 21.23
N GLY A 660 19.53 0.45 21.83
CA GLY A 660 20.44 -0.34 22.65
C GLY A 660 20.07 -0.20 24.13
N LEU A 661 20.03 -1.31 24.86
CA LEU A 661 19.68 -1.36 26.29
C LEU A 661 20.81 -2.00 27.10
N THR A 662 21.08 -1.44 28.27
CA THR A 662 21.90 -2.05 29.33
C THR A 662 21.06 -2.13 30.59
N LEU A 663 20.29 -3.23 30.70
CA LEU A 663 19.34 -3.37 31.79
C LEU A 663 20.06 -3.60 33.13
N ALA A 664 19.54 -2.97 34.19
CA ALA A 664 19.91 -3.24 35.56
C ALA A 664 19.61 -4.70 35.90
N ALA A 665 20.39 -5.28 36.81
CA ALA A 665 20.18 -6.65 37.23
C ALA A 665 19.00 -6.73 38.20
N ASP A 666 18.10 -7.69 37.98
CA ASP A 666 16.92 -7.93 38.82
C ASP A 666 16.91 -9.32 39.43
N ALA A 667 16.02 -9.52 40.40
CA ALA A 667 15.68 -10.86 40.86
C ALA A 667 15.01 -11.64 39.72
N ALA A 668 15.30 -12.94 39.61
CA ALA A 668 14.68 -13.78 38.60
C ALA A 668 13.16 -13.82 38.79
N VAL A 669 12.42 -13.34 37.79
CA VAL A 669 10.97 -13.49 37.70
C VAL A 669 10.67 -14.68 36.81
N THR A 670 9.80 -15.57 37.27
CA THR A 670 9.23 -16.64 36.45
C THR A 670 7.73 -16.47 36.42
N GLN A 671 7.13 -16.61 35.25
CA GLN A 671 5.69 -16.68 35.08
C GLN A 671 5.38 -17.62 33.92
N PRO A 672 4.41 -18.52 34.07
CA PRO A 672 3.99 -19.40 32.99
C PRO A 672 3.33 -18.62 31.85
N ILE A 673 3.28 -19.24 30.68
CA ILE A 673 2.67 -18.74 29.46
C ILE A 673 1.78 -19.85 28.91
N VAL A 674 0.54 -19.50 28.57
CA VAL A 674 -0.38 -20.41 27.88
C VAL A 674 -1.08 -19.64 26.78
N THR A 675 -1.07 -20.20 25.56
CA THR A 675 -1.84 -19.71 24.43
C THR A 675 -2.64 -20.85 23.82
N ALA A 676 -3.91 -20.60 23.56
CA ALA A 676 -4.86 -21.53 22.99
C ALA A 676 -5.88 -20.81 22.09
N SER A 677 -6.26 -21.48 21.00
CA SER A 677 -7.41 -21.12 20.16
C SER A 677 -8.67 -21.75 20.76
N ILE A 678 -9.62 -20.88 21.15
CA ILE A 678 -10.89 -21.25 21.77
C ILE A 678 -12.01 -20.80 20.81
N PRO A 679 -12.55 -21.70 19.96
CA PRO A 679 -13.58 -21.33 19.00
C PRO A 679 -14.84 -20.79 19.68
N ALA A 680 -15.42 -19.73 19.13
CA ALA A 680 -16.51 -19.00 19.78
C ALA A 680 -17.88 -19.72 19.75
N ALA A 681 -18.04 -20.78 18.97
CA ALA A 681 -19.32 -21.48 18.83
C ALA A 681 -19.16 -22.97 18.53
N VAL A 682 -20.17 -23.75 18.95
CA VAL A 682 -20.35 -25.17 18.63
C VAL A 682 -21.82 -25.56 18.80
N LYS A 683 -22.27 -26.70 18.27
CA LYS A 683 -23.61 -27.23 18.55
C LYS A 683 -23.57 -28.28 19.66
N VAL A 684 -24.68 -28.41 20.39
CA VAL A 684 -24.87 -29.50 21.37
C VAL A 684 -24.61 -30.85 20.70
N GLY A 685 -23.80 -31.70 21.34
CA GLY A 685 -23.47 -33.03 20.83
C GLY A 685 -22.36 -33.07 19.77
N GLU A 686 -21.88 -31.94 19.25
CA GLU A 686 -20.70 -31.90 18.38
C GLU A 686 -19.39 -31.89 19.17
N THR A 687 -18.33 -32.42 18.56
CA THR A 687 -16.99 -32.35 19.14
C THR A 687 -16.47 -30.91 19.08
N TYR A 688 -16.37 -30.29 20.25
CA TYR A 688 -15.72 -29.01 20.43
C TYR A 688 -14.22 -29.21 20.64
N SER A 689 -13.38 -28.45 19.93
CA SER A 689 -11.92 -28.59 19.98
C SER A 689 -11.24 -27.29 20.40
N VAL A 690 -10.41 -27.35 21.43
CA VAL A 690 -9.50 -26.27 21.85
C VAL A 690 -8.09 -26.66 21.44
N ASN A 691 -7.38 -25.79 20.73
CA ASN A 691 -5.99 -26.03 20.33
C ASN A 691 -5.05 -25.19 21.21
N ILE A 692 -4.24 -25.83 22.04
CA ILE A 692 -3.20 -25.21 22.85
C ILE A 692 -1.93 -25.07 21.99
N SER A 693 -1.64 -23.86 21.54
CA SER A 693 -0.50 -23.56 20.68
C SER A 693 0.80 -23.30 21.47
N GLU A 694 0.69 -22.85 22.72
CA GLU A 694 1.84 -22.59 23.59
C GLU A 694 1.54 -22.99 25.04
N ALA A 695 2.50 -23.65 25.69
CA ALA A 695 2.41 -24.10 27.08
C ALA A 695 3.81 -24.07 27.71
N LEU A 696 4.26 -22.89 28.14
CA LEU A 696 5.59 -22.70 28.72
C LEU A 696 5.49 -22.49 30.23
N PRO A 697 6.15 -23.31 31.07
CA PRO A 697 6.15 -23.14 32.52
C PRO A 697 6.83 -21.85 33.02
N GLY A 698 7.75 -21.29 32.22
CA GLY A 698 8.48 -20.07 32.51
C GLY A 698 9.80 -20.30 33.27
N GLY A 699 10.89 -19.71 32.78
CA GLY A 699 12.22 -19.81 33.37
C GLY A 699 12.72 -21.25 33.47
N SER A 700 13.29 -21.60 34.63
CA SER A 700 13.77 -22.95 34.93
C SER A 700 12.71 -23.89 35.53
N THR A 701 11.45 -23.45 35.62
CA THR A 701 10.36 -24.27 36.19
C THR A 701 9.89 -25.35 35.21
N THR A 702 9.24 -26.40 35.71
CA THR A 702 8.66 -27.47 34.90
C THR A 702 7.13 -27.41 34.91
N LEU A 703 6.49 -28.05 33.93
CA LEU A 703 5.03 -28.15 33.87
C LEU A 703 4.54 -29.01 35.05
N ALA A 704 3.69 -28.45 35.92
CA ALA A 704 3.04 -29.19 37.01
C ALA A 704 1.65 -29.69 36.59
N SER A 705 0.85 -28.84 35.93
CA SER A 705 -0.43 -29.24 35.34
C SER A 705 -0.81 -28.33 34.17
N LEU A 706 -1.55 -28.87 33.21
CA LEU A 706 -2.25 -28.11 32.17
C LEU A 706 -3.66 -28.68 32.05
N ALA A 707 -4.67 -27.84 32.24
CA ALA A 707 -6.07 -28.28 32.29
C ALA A 707 -6.99 -27.32 31.52
N VAL A 708 -8.00 -27.88 30.87
CA VAL A 708 -9.09 -27.15 30.20
C VAL A 708 -10.36 -27.33 31.01
N ASP A 709 -10.82 -26.26 31.65
CA ASP A 709 -12.16 -26.17 32.23
C ASP A 709 -13.14 -25.75 31.14
N TRP A 710 -14.19 -26.55 30.91
CA TRP A 710 -15.15 -26.35 29.84
C TRP A 710 -16.28 -25.37 30.22
N GLY A 711 -16.38 -25.00 31.49
CA GLY A 711 -17.36 -24.03 31.99
C GLY A 711 -18.79 -24.57 32.15
N ASP A 712 -19.05 -25.84 31.83
CA ASP A 712 -20.36 -26.50 31.94
C ASP A 712 -20.52 -27.37 33.21
N GLY A 713 -19.54 -27.31 34.12
CA GLY A 713 -19.51 -28.08 35.36
C GLY A 713 -19.00 -29.52 35.19
N THR A 714 -18.62 -29.94 33.97
CA THR A 714 -17.92 -31.21 33.77
C THR A 714 -16.48 -31.14 34.30
N PRO A 715 -15.86 -32.27 34.67
CA PRO A 715 -14.47 -32.27 35.12
C PRO A 715 -13.52 -31.70 34.05
N ALA A 716 -12.59 -30.84 34.47
CA ALA A 716 -11.58 -30.29 33.58
C ALA A 716 -10.74 -31.40 32.93
N THR A 717 -10.42 -31.24 31.65
CA THR A 717 -9.60 -32.20 30.89
C THR A 717 -8.13 -31.84 31.01
N THR A 718 -7.28 -32.79 31.39
CA THR A 718 -5.83 -32.58 31.46
C THR A 718 -5.18 -32.74 30.09
N ALA A 719 -4.24 -31.84 29.78
CA ALA A 719 -3.43 -31.92 28.56
C ALA A 719 -1.96 -32.17 28.92
N PRO A 720 -1.24 -33.01 28.15
CA PRO A 720 0.17 -33.30 28.42
C PRO A 720 1.12 -32.17 27.97
N GLY A 721 0.61 -31.18 27.22
CA GLY A 721 1.37 -30.09 26.63
C GLY A 721 0.55 -29.37 25.54
N THR A 722 1.22 -28.83 24.53
CA THR A 722 0.56 -28.27 23.34
C THR A 722 -0.18 -29.34 22.55
N GLY A 723 -1.21 -28.94 21.80
CA GLY A 723 -2.04 -29.84 21.00
C GLY A 723 -3.54 -29.59 21.16
N THR A 724 -4.35 -30.45 20.56
CA THR A 724 -5.81 -30.33 20.58
C THR A 724 -6.41 -31.14 21.72
N VAL A 725 -7.29 -30.50 22.49
CA VAL A 725 -8.13 -31.11 23.52
C VAL A 725 -9.58 -30.99 23.10
N THR A 726 -10.38 -32.04 23.26
CA THR A 726 -11.76 -32.09 22.77
C THR A 726 -12.77 -32.27 23.88
N HIS A 727 -13.98 -31.74 23.70
CA HIS A 727 -15.14 -31.88 24.59
C HIS A 727 -16.43 -32.04 23.80
N THR A 728 -17.53 -32.37 24.48
CA THR A 728 -18.87 -32.37 23.91
C THR A 728 -19.85 -31.80 24.92
N TYR A 729 -20.48 -30.68 24.57
CA TYR A 729 -21.47 -30.03 25.42
C TYR A 729 -22.82 -30.76 25.33
N ALA A 730 -23.37 -31.11 26.49
CA ALA A 730 -24.66 -31.81 26.60
C ALA A 730 -25.87 -30.86 26.59
N ALA A 731 -25.67 -29.56 26.79
CA ALA A 731 -26.72 -28.56 26.85
C ALA A 731 -26.29 -27.29 26.09
N ALA A 732 -27.29 -26.60 25.56
CA ALA A 732 -27.07 -25.30 24.95
C ALA A 732 -26.89 -24.23 26.03
N GLY A 733 -26.13 -23.20 25.71
CA GLY A 733 -25.79 -22.12 26.61
C GLY A 733 -24.50 -21.44 26.22
N THR A 734 -24.15 -20.40 26.95
CA THR A 734 -22.85 -19.75 26.83
C THR A 734 -21.97 -20.26 27.96
N PHE A 735 -20.85 -20.92 27.63
CA PHE A 735 -19.89 -21.43 28.61
C PHE A 735 -18.59 -20.65 28.52
N ASN A 736 -17.90 -20.49 29.65
CA ASN A 736 -16.59 -19.87 29.70
C ASN A 736 -15.53 -20.96 29.81
N VAL A 737 -14.84 -21.23 28.70
CA VAL A 737 -13.75 -22.19 28.65
C VAL A 737 -12.49 -21.53 29.20
N ALA A 738 -11.75 -22.21 30.07
CA ALA A 738 -10.50 -21.71 30.64
C ALA A 738 -9.39 -22.76 30.53
N VAL A 739 -8.34 -22.43 29.79
CA VAL A 739 -7.10 -23.22 29.71
C VAL A 739 -6.13 -22.68 30.74
N THR A 740 -5.79 -23.48 31.75
CA THR A 740 -4.89 -23.07 32.85
C THR A 740 -3.64 -23.94 32.89
N LEU A 741 -2.48 -23.32 32.79
CA LEU A 741 -1.18 -23.91 33.05
C LEU A 741 -0.74 -23.57 34.47
N THR A 742 -0.22 -24.56 35.21
CA THR A 742 0.44 -24.39 36.50
C THR A 742 1.87 -24.92 36.41
N ASN A 743 2.85 -24.15 36.85
CA ASN A 743 4.25 -24.58 36.89
C ASN A 743 4.64 -25.20 38.25
N SER A 744 5.85 -25.75 38.34
CA SER A 744 6.39 -26.38 39.56
C SER A 744 6.57 -25.43 40.75
N ALA A 745 6.50 -24.11 40.52
CA ALA A 745 6.49 -23.09 41.58
C ALA A 745 5.07 -22.74 42.05
N GLY A 746 4.03 -23.39 41.51
CA GLY A 746 2.63 -23.14 41.85
C GLY A 746 2.04 -21.88 41.19
N GLN A 747 2.76 -21.25 40.26
CA GLN A 747 2.26 -20.09 39.52
C GLN A 747 1.38 -20.56 38.36
N THR A 748 0.39 -19.74 38.00
CA THR A 748 -0.57 -20.08 36.95
C THR A 748 -0.62 -19.05 35.83
N ALA A 749 -0.92 -19.52 34.63
CA ALA A 749 -1.34 -18.70 33.50
C ALA A 749 -2.64 -19.29 32.97
N THR A 750 -3.63 -18.42 32.76
CA THR A 750 -4.94 -18.83 32.27
C THR A 750 -5.31 -18.01 31.05
N GLN A 751 -5.76 -18.69 30.00
CA GLN A 751 -6.48 -18.07 28.89
C GLN A 751 -7.92 -18.55 28.90
N SER A 752 -8.86 -17.63 28.73
CA SER A 752 -10.29 -17.94 28.68
C SER A 752 -10.96 -17.42 27.43
N GLY A 753 -12.03 -18.09 27.02
CA GLY A 753 -12.86 -17.70 25.90
C GLY A 753 -14.30 -18.17 26.12
N SER A 754 -15.25 -17.38 25.62
CA SER A 754 -16.65 -17.74 25.68
C SER A 754 -17.03 -18.56 24.45
N VAL A 755 -17.68 -19.71 24.68
CA VAL A 755 -18.26 -20.54 23.63
C VAL A 755 -19.79 -20.47 23.70
N ASN A 756 -20.41 -20.11 22.58
CA ASN A 756 -21.85 -20.23 22.40
C ASN A 756 -22.18 -21.63 21.90
N VAL A 757 -22.77 -22.44 22.78
CA VAL A 757 -23.28 -23.75 22.45
C VAL A 757 -24.74 -23.59 22.07
N SER A 758 -25.03 -23.72 20.79
CA SER A 758 -26.41 -23.68 20.31
C SER A 758 -27.02 -25.07 20.40
N THR A 759 -28.31 -25.18 20.73
CA THR A 759 -29.02 -26.45 20.57
C THR A 759 -28.90 -26.86 19.12
N VAL A 760 -28.79 -28.17 18.87
CA VAL A 760 -29.27 -28.68 17.59
C VAL A 760 -30.75 -28.32 17.58
N VAL A 761 -31.12 -27.23 16.92
CA VAL A 761 -32.50 -27.05 16.52
C VAL A 761 -32.71 -28.19 15.55
N VAL A 762 -33.39 -29.26 16.01
CA VAL A 762 -34.16 -30.08 15.10
C VAL A 762 -35.23 -29.13 14.61
N VAL A 763 -34.88 -28.37 13.58
CA VAL A 763 -35.87 -27.76 12.74
C VAL A 763 -36.54 -29.00 12.15
N THR A 764 -37.71 -29.39 12.66
CA THR A 764 -38.73 -29.83 11.72
C THR A 764 -38.77 -28.71 10.71
N PRO A 765 -38.29 -28.93 9.48
CA PRO A 765 -38.22 -27.86 8.51
C PRO A 765 -39.59 -27.18 8.48
N PRO A 766 -39.66 -25.84 8.37
CA PRO A 766 -40.85 -25.29 7.74
C PRO A 766 -41.06 -26.06 6.43
N ALA A 767 -42.32 -26.34 6.08
CA ALA A 767 -42.70 -27.29 5.02
C ALA A 767 -42.22 -26.89 3.60
N ASP A 768 -41.28 -25.95 3.49
CA ASP A 768 -40.79 -25.26 2.31
C ASP A 768 -39.28 -25.44 2.03
N HIS A 769 -38.49 -26.12 2.88
CA HIS A 769 -37.07 -26.43 2.59
C HIS A 769 -36.70 -27.90 2.88
N GLU A 770 -37.07 -28.79 1.96
CA GLU A 770 -36.69 -30.21 1.96
C GLU A 770 -35.46 -30.47 1.06
N LEU A 771 -34.93 -31.71 1.09
CA LEU A 771 -33.92 -32.14 0.12
C LEU A 771 -34.43 -31.94 -1.31
N PHE A 772 -33.57 -31.50 -2.22
CA PHE A 772 -33.90 -31.31 -3.63
C PHE A 772 -32.74 -31.69 -4.55
N PHE A 773 -33.02 -31.90 -5.83
CA PHE A 773 -32.03 -32.22 -6.84
C PHE A 773 -31.19 -30.98 -7.20
N SER A 774 -29.87 -31.06 -7.05
CA SER A 774 -28.94 -29.95 -7.33
C SER A 774 -28.26 -30.05 -8.68
N GLU A 775 -28.07 -31.26 -9.23
CA GLU A 775 -27.44 -31.47 -10.54
C GLU A 775 -28.01 -32.72 -11.22
N TYR A 776 -28.41 -32.59 -12.48
CA TYR A 776 -28.84 -33.66 -13.37
C TYR A 776 -27.84 -33.77 -14.52
N VAL A 777 -27.33 -34.97 -14.79
CA VAL A 777 -26.35 -35.22 -15.85
C VAL A 777 -26.91 -36.22 -16.83
N GLU A 778 -27.16 -35.79 -18.06
CA GLU A 778 -27.38 -36.65 -19.21
C GLU A 778 -26.18 -36.55 -20.17
N GLY A 779 -25.10 -37.25 -19.84
CA GLY A 779 -23.88 -37.30 -20.65
C GLY A 779 -23.92 -38.36 -21.75
N THR A 780 -22.81 -38.53 -22.46
CA THR A 780 -22.70 -39.53 -23.52
C THR A 780 -22.75 -40.95 -22.96
N SER A 781 -23.37 -41.87 -23.72
CA SER A 781 -23.54 -43.28 -23.31
C SER A 781 -24.18 -43.40 -21.91
N ASN A 782 -23.47 -44.01 -20.95
CA ASN A 782 -23.94 -44.24 -19.59
C ASN A 782 -23.45 -43.18 -18.58
N ASN A 783 -22.91 -42.04 -19.02
CA ASN A 783 -22.55 -40.95 -18.12
C ASN A 783 -23.82 -40.24 -17.61
N LYS A 784 -24.58 -40.92 -16.75
CA LYS A 784 -25.82 -40.43 -16.15
C LYS A 784 -25.66 -40.34 -14.64
N ALA A 785 -26.02 -39.18 -14.07
CA ALA A 785 -25.98 -38.94 -12.63
C ALA A 785 -27.03 -37.93 -12.18
N ILE A 786 -27.54 -38.09 -10.97
CA ILE A 786 -28.43 -37.12 -10.30
C ILE A 786 -27.88 -36.86 -8.89
N GLU A 787 -27.78 -35.59 -8.52
CA GLU A 787 -27.29 -35.14 -7.22
C GLU A 787 -28.44 -34.58 -6.37
N ILE A 788 -28.44 -34.95 -5.10
CA ILE A 788 -29.39 -34.45 -4.09
C ILE A 788 -28.61 -33.56 -3.13
N TYR A 789 -29.10 -32.34 -2.89
CA TYR A 789 -28.55 -31.41 -1.94
C TYR A 789 -29.40 -31.33 -0.67
N ASN A 790 -28.72 -31.17 0.48
CA ASN A 790 -29.34 -30.85 1.74
C ASN A 790 -29.24 -29.34 2.04
N PRO A 791 -30.28 -28.54 1.74
CA PRO A 791 -30.29 -27.11 2.07
C PRO A 791 -30.54 -26.83 3.55
N THR A 792 -30.85 -27.84 4.35
CA THR A 792 -31.21 -27.63 5.75
C THR A 792 -29.97 -27.34 6.59
N ALA A 793 -30.18 -26.65 7.72
CA ALA A 793 -29.12 -26.30 8.67
C ALA A 793 -28.63 -27.50 9.53
N ALA A 794 -29.16 -28.70 9.28
CA ALA A 794 -28.87 -29.92 10.03
C ALA A 794 -28.64 -31.12 9.09
N ALA A 795 -28.04 -32.18 9.62
CA ALA A 795 -27.96 -33.43 8.87
C ALA A 795 -29.35 -34.05 8.74
N VAL A 796 -29.72 -34.50 7.54
CA VAL A 796 -31.02 -35.13 7.25
C VAL A 796 -30.86 -36.65 7.27
N ASP A 797 -31.78 -37.34 7.94
CA ASP A 797 -31.89 -38.81 7.86
C ASP A 797 -32.50 -39.20 6.50
N LEU A 798 -31.76 -39.98 5.73
CA LEU A 798 -32.15 -40.41 4.39
C LEU A 798 -33.08 -41.63 4.41
N SER A 799 -33.28 -42.30 5.55
CA SER A 799 -34.11 -43.51 5.65
C SER A 799 -35.58 -43.30 5.26
N LEU A 800 -36.04 -42.04 5.29
CA LEU A 800 -37.39 -41.64 4.88
C LEU A 800 -37.48 -41.30 3.39
N TYR A 801 -36.38 -41.24 2.67
CA TYR A 801 -36.33 -40.75 1.29
C TYR A 801 -36.26 -41.88 0.27
N THR A 802 -36.90 -41.68 -0.88
CA THR A 802 -36.82 -42.58 -2.03
C THR A 802 -36.70 -41.75 -3.30
N VAL A 803 -35.73 -42.09 -4.16
CA VAL A 803 -35.68 -41.58 -5.54
C VAL A 803 -36.38 -42.55 -6.45
N LYS A 804 -37.25 -42.05 -7.32
CA LYS A 804 -37.99 -42.87 -8.28
C LYS A 804 -37.81 -42.34 -9.69
N LEU A 805 -37.63 -43.26 -10.63
CA LEU A 805 -37.55 -42.99 -12.06
C LEU A 805 -38.85 -43.43 -12.73
N TYR A 806 -39.37 -42.60 -13.62
CA TYR A 806 -40.57 -42.82 -14.41
C TYR A 806 -40.21 -42.65 -15.87
N ALA A 807 -39.97 -43.78 -16.55
CA ALA A 807 -39.44 -43.73 -17.90
C ALA A 807 -40.54 -43.51 -18.94
N ASN A 808 -40.27 -42.72 -19.98
CA ASN A 808 -41.09 -42.52 -21.18
C ASN A 808 -42.58 -42.24 -20.86
N GLY A 809 -42.82 -41.25 -19.98
CA GLY A 809 -44.18 -40.84 -19.57
C GLY A 809 -44.94 -41.81 -18.66
N ALA A 810 -44.26 -42.77 -18.03
CA ALA A 810 -44.89 -43.69 -17.09
C ALA A 810 -45.49 -42.97 -15.86
N THR A 811 -46.62 -43.48 -15.35
CA THR A 811 -47.25 -43.01 -14.09
C THR A 811 -46.90 -43.92 -12.89
N ALA A 812 -46.26 -45.05 -13.14
CA ALA A 812 -45.70 -45.95 -12.13
C ALA A 812 -44.17 -45.99 -12.27
N PRO A 813 -43.41 -46.08 -11.17
CA PRO A 813 -41.96 -46.02 -11.23
C PRO A 813 -41.38 -47.26 -11.91
N THR A 814 -40.46 -47.05 -12.86
CA THR A 814 -39.72 -48.12 -13.52
C THR A 814 -38.53 -48.57 -12.68
N ASN A 815 -37.96 -47.66 -11.89
CA ASN A 815 -36.96 -47.95 -10.87
C ASN A 815 -37.24 -47.13 -9.59
N SER A 816 -36.83 -47.66 -8.44
CA SER A 816 -36.95 -46.98 -7.15
C SER A 816 -35.76 -47.32 -6.27
N LEU A 817 -35.24 -46.32 -5.58
CA LEU A 817 -34.12 -46.46 -4.65
C LEU A 817 -34.49 -45.83 -3.31
N PRO A 818 -34.82 -46.64 -2.29
CA PRO A 818 -34.85 -46.17 -0.91
C PRO A 818 -33.44 -45.73 -0.50
N LEU A 819 -33.31 -44.53 0.05
CA LEU A 819 -32.04 -44.00 0.51
C LEU A 819 -31.78 -44.44 1.96
N THR A 820 -30.52 -44.41 2.37
CA THR A 820 -30.09 -44.78 3.73
C THR A 820 -28.92 -43.89 4.17
N GLY A 821 -28.68 -43.82 5.48
CA GLY A 821 -27.63 -42.99 6.06
C GLY A 821 -28.10 -41.58 6.39
N SER A 822 -27.15 -40.67 6.57
CA SER A 822 -27.46 -39.26 6.86
C SER A 822 -26.67 -38.36 5.93
N LEU A 823 -27.31 -37.29 5.44
CA LEU A 823 -26.71 -36.28 4.59
C LEU A 823 -26.44 -35.02 5.42
N PRO A 824 -25.18 -34.60 5.65
CA PRO A 824 -24.85 -33.41 6.43
C PRO A 824 -25.51 -32.13 5.90
N ALA A 825 -25.64 -31.10 6.75
CA ALA A 825 -26.08 -29.77 6.32
C ALA A 825 -25.16 -29.23 5.21
N GLY A 826 -25.73 -28.73 4.11
CA GLY A 826 -24.97 -28.30 2.94
C GLY A 826 -24.25 -29.42 2.18
N GLY A 827 -24.47 -30.68 2.57
CA GLY A 827 -23.90 -31.84 1.90
C GLY A 827 -24.70 -32.25 0.66
N VAL A 828 -24.06 -33.03 -0.21
CA VAL A 828 -24.69 -33.63 -1.40
C VAL A 828 -24.56 -35.15 -1.43
N LEU A 829 -25.51 -35.81 -2.09
CA LEU A 829 -25.48 -37.24 -2.41
C LEU A 829 -25.61 -37.44 -3.91
N VAL A 830 -24.62 -38.09 -4.52
CA VAL A 830 -24.61 -38.40 -5.96
C VAL A 830 -25.11 -39.83 -6.20
N LEU A 831 -26.08 -39.98 -7.10
CA LEU A 831 -26.56 -41.26 -7.62
C LEU A 831 -26.17 -41.37 -9.09
N ALA A 832 -25.47 -42.43 -9.50
CA ALA A 832 -24.97 -42.56 -10.87
C ALA A 832 -25.29 -43.92 -11.50
N ASN A 833 -25.26 -43.98 -12.83
CA ASN A 833 -25.33 -45.23 -13.56
C ASN A 833 -24.08 -46.07 -13.25
N ALA A 834 -24.23 -47.38 -13.06
CA ALA A 834 -23.11 -48.26 -12.73
C ALA A 834 -21.99 -48.23 -13.78
N SER A 835 -22.36 -48.06 -15.05
CA SER A 835 -21.45 -48.02 -16.20
C SER A 835 -20.96 -46.60 -16.54
N ALA A 836 -21.30 -45.58 -15.75
CA ALA A 836 -20.76 -44.23 -15.93
C ALA A 836 -19.23 -44.21 -15.76
N ALA A 837 -18.55 -43.31 -16.48
CA ALA A 837 -17.12 -43.08 -16.29
C ALA A 837 -16.81 -42.58 -14.88
N ALA A 838 -15.57 -42.76 -14.42
CA ALA A 838 -15.15 -42.42 -13.06
C ALA A 838 -15.39 -40.94 -12.69
N ALA A 839 -15.28 -40.03 -13.66
CA ALA A 839 -15.52 -38.60 -13.47
C ALA A 839 -16.95 -38.25 -13.01
N PHE A 840 -17.92 -39.12 -13.27
CA PHE A 840 -19.33 -38.98 -12.86
C PHE A 840 -19.66 -39.79 -11.59
N LYS A 841 -18.63 -40.38 -10.96
CA LYS A 841 -18.74 -41.16 -9.73
C LYS A 841 -17.75 -40.63 -8.68
N PRO A 842 -17.90 -39.37 -8.22
CA PRO A 842 -17.09 -38.86 -7.12
C PRO A 842 -17.20 -39.74 -5.88
N THR A 843 -16.23 -39.62 -4.96
CA THR A 843 -16.20 -40.39 -3.71
C THR A 843 -17.53 -40.30 -2.96
N GLY A 844 -18.10 -41.44 -2.58
CA GLY A 844 -19.40 -41.52 -1.90
C GLY A 844 -20.61 -41.71 -2.82
N THR A 845 -20.41 -41.80 -4.13
CA THR A 845 -21.50 -42.08 -5.10
C THR A 845 -22.17 -43.43 -4.87
N ILE A 846 -23.50 -43.47 -4.96
CA ILE A 846 -24.30 -44.69 -4.99
C ILE A 846 -24.64 -45.03 -6.45
N THR A 847 -24.27 -46.22 -6.92
CA THR A 847 -24.68 -46.69 -8.25
C THR A 847 -26.06 -47.33 -8.21
N SER A 848 -26.99 -46.89 -9.05
CA SER A 848 -28.38 -47.38 -9.04
C SER A 848 -29.08 -47.29 -10.39
N GLY A 849 -30.08 -48.15 -10.61
CA GLY A 849 -30.93 -48.14 -11.80
C GLY A 849 -31.85 -46.93 -11.93
N VAL A 850 -32.00 -46.12 -10.87
CA VAL A 850 -32.69 -44.81 -10.97
C VAL A 850 -31.93 -43.81 -11.84
N ALA A 851 -30.63 -44.02 -12.08
CA ALA A 851 -29.83 -43.23 -13.00
C ALA A 851 -29.81 -43.80 -14.43
N ASN A 852 -30.73 -44.70 -14.77
CA ASN A 852 -30.90 -45.21 -16.15
C ASN A 852 -31.83 -44.33 -16.98
N PHE A 853 -31.88 -43.04 -16.68
CA PHE A 853 -32.74 -42.08 -17.35
C PHE A 853 -32.12 -41.55 -18.66
N ASN A 854 -32.98 -41.01 -19.51
CA ASN A 854 -32.63 -40.13 -20.64
C ASN A 854 -33.58 -38.91 -20.65
N GLY A 855 -33.46 -38.07 -21.68
CA GLY A 855 -34.01 -36.70 -21.68
C GLY A 855 -35.52 -36.58 -21.53
N ASP A 856 -36.28 -37.64 -21.79
CA ASP A 856 -37.74 -37.72 -21.72
C ASP A 856 -38.27 -38.42 -20.45
N ASP A 857 -37.39 -38.76 -19.51
CA ASP A 857 -37.75 -39.45 -18.27
C ASP A 857 -37.90 -38.51 -17.07
N ALA A 858 -38.91 -38.77 -16.24
CA ALA A 858 -39.14 -38.00 -15.02
C ALA A 858 -38.55 -38.70 -13.78
N LEU A 859 -38.08 -37.90 -12.82
CA LEU A 859 -37.59 -38.34 -11.51
C LEU A 859 -38.39 -37.65 -10.40
N THR A 860 -38.68 -38.38 -9.32
CA THR A 860 -39.16 -37.79 -8.07
C THR A 860 -38.20 -38.10 -6.93
N LEU A 861 -38.04 -37.14 -6.03
CA LEU A 861 -37.51 -37.33 -4.69
C LEU A 861 -38.70 -37.30 -3.74
N GLU A 862 -38.92 -38.39 -3.02
CA GLU A 862 -40.06 -38.54 -2.12
C GLU A 862 -39.62 -38.77 -0.68
N LYS A 863 -40.28 -38.09 0.26
CA LYS A 863 -40.14 -38.29 1.70
C LYS A 863 -41.38 -38.95 2.25
N SER A 864 -41.25 -40.16 2.80
CA SER A 864 -42.38 -40.95 3.33
C SER A 864 -43.54 -41.11 2.32
N GLY A 865 -43.20 -41.18 1.02
CA GLY A 865 -44.17 -41.32 -0.08
C GLY A 865 -44.78 -40.01 -0.60
N VAL A 866 -44.36 -38.84 -0.10
CA VAL A 866 -44.77 -37.51 -0.60
C VAL A 866 -43.64 -36.92 -1.43
N VAL A 867 -43.94 -36.42 -2.63
CA VAL A 867 -42.95 -35.75 -3.50
C VAL A 867 -42.49 -34.45 -2.84
N VAL A 868 -41.17 -34.29 -2.68
CA VAL A 868 -40.52 -33.08 -2.16
C VAL A 868 -39.73 -32.33 -3.23
N ASP A 869 -39.32 -33.04 -4.28
CA ASP A 869 -38.78 -32.44 -5.50
C ASP A 869 -39.00 -33.36 -6.71
N ARG A 870 -38.91 -32.79 -7.90
CA ARG A 870 -39.02 -33.51 -9.16
C ARG A 870 -38.04 -32.98 -10.20
N PHE A 871 -37.77 -33.82 -11.18
CA PHE A 871 -37.14 -33.44 -12.43
C PHE A 871 -37.96 -34.02 -13.57
N GLY A 872 -38.47 -33.20 -14.50
CA GLY A 872 -39.48 -33.63 -15.48
C GLY A 872 -40.91 -33.60 -14.93
N GLN A 873 -41.87 -34.06 -15.74
CA GLN A 873 -43.30 -34.07 -15.42
C GLN A 873 -43.84 -35.50 -15.39
N LEU A 874 -44.43 -35.89 -14.27
CA LEU A 874 -44.95 -37.24 -14.07
C LEU A 874 -46.13 -37.53 -15.01
N GLY A 875 -46.09 -38.67 -15.70
CA GLY A 875 -47.16 -39.11 -16.60
C GLY A 875 -47.18 -38.42 -17.97
N VAL A 876 -46.16 -37.61 -18.30
CA VAL A 876 -46.03 -36.92 -19.57
C VAL A 876 -44.73 -37.32 -20.25
N ASP A 877 -44.83 -37.73 -21.51
CA ASP A 877 -43.70 -37.95 -22.40
C ASP A 877 -43.50 -36.70 -23.28
N PRO A 878 -42.38 -35.95 -23.14
CA PRO A 878 -42.08 -34.77 -23.95
C PRO A 878 -41.57 -35.12 -25.36
N GLY A 879 -41.46 -36.41 -25.70
CA GLY A 879 -40.98 -36.94 -26.98
C GLY A 879 -39.49 -37.28 -26.94
N THR A 880 -38.62 -36.29 -26.74
CA THR A 880 -37.16 -36.54 -26.64
C THR A 880 -36.50 -35.80 -25.48
N ALA A 881 -37.01 -34.62 -25.14
CA ALA A 881 -36.48 -33.77 -24.08
C ALA A 881 -37.52 -32.77 -23.62
N TRP A 882 -37.49 -32.38 -22.34
CA TRP A 882 -38.05 -31.10 -21.94
C TRP A 882 -37.11 -29.98 -22.36
N THR A 883 -37.68 -28.94 -22.99
CA THR A 883 -36.92 -27.78 -23.46
C THR A 883 -37.64 -26.49 -23.12
N GLY A 884 -36.90 -25.46 -22.73
CA GLY A 884 -37.41 -24.10 -22.54
C GLY A 884 -36.25 -23.13 -22.33
N GLY A 885 -36.42 -21.85 -22.69
CA GLY A 885 -35.43 -20.80 -22.43
C GLY A 885 -33.97 -21.05 -22.87
N GLY A 886 -33.72 -21.94 -23.83
CA GLY A 886 -32.37 -22.35 -24.26
C GLY A 886 -31.75 -23.49 -23.45
N VAL A 887 -32.49 -24.09 -22.51
CA VAL A 887 -32.11 -25.23 -21.67
C VAL A 887 -32.86 -26.47 -22.15
N GLY A 888 -32.16 -27.60 -22.30
CA GLY A 888 -32.75 -28.89 -22.68
C GLY A 888 -32.25 -30.02 -21.78
N THR A 889 -33.07 -31.05 -21.57
CA THR A 889 -32.68 -32.21 -20.75
C THR A 889 -31.79 -33.19 -21.50
N GLN A 890 -32.06 -33.44 -22.79
CA GLN A 890 -31.26 -34.33 -23.64
C GLN A 890 -29.83 -33.84 -23.87
N ASP A 891 -28.86 -34.74 -23.68
CA ASP A 891 -27.43 -34.54 -23.92
C ASP A 891 -26.85 -33.29 -23.21
N GLN A 892 -27.30 -33.00 -21.99
CA GLN A 892 -26.83 -31.86 -21.20
C GLN A 892 -26.61 -32.20 -19.72
N THR A 893 -25.74 -31.41 -19.09
CA THR A 893 -25.66 -31.32 -17.63
C THR A 893 -26.42 -30.09 -17.18
N LEU A 894 -27.37 -30.26 -16.28
CA LEU A 894 -28.20 -29.21 -15.73
C LEU A 894 -27.89 -29.03 -14.24
N ARG A 895 -27.61 -27.79 -13.79
CA ARG A 895 -27.41 -27.47 -12.37
C ARG A 895 -28.49 -26.54 -11.87
N ARG A 896 -28.97 -26.80 -10.67
CA ARG A 896 -29.97 -25.96 -10.03
C ARG A 896 -29.39 -24.56 -9.83
N LYS A 897 -30.15 -23.53 -10.20
CA LYS A 897 -29.72 -22.12 -10.04
C LYS A 897 -29.52 -21.80 -8.56
N PRO A 898 -28.48 -21.02 -8.17
CA PRO A 898 -28.20 -20.69 -6.77
C PRO A 898 -29.35 -19.99 -6.01
N GLY A 899 -30.25 -19.31 -6.73
CA GLY A 899 -31.42 -18.66 -6.15
C GLY A 899 -32.60 -19.60 -5.88
N ILE A 900 -32.52 -20.88 -6.27
CA ILE A 900 -33.55 -21.88 -5.99
C ILE A 900 -33.16 -22.64 -4.73
N THR A 901 -33.92 -22.38 -3.67
CA THR A 901 -33.61 -22.87 -2.30
C THR A 901 -34.53 -24.02 -1.86
N ALA A 902 -35.42 -24.49 -2.74
CA ALA A 902 -36.39 -25.55 -2.47
C ALA A 902 -36.69 -26.39 -3.73
N GLY A 903 -37.17 -27.62 -3.50
CA GLY A 903 -37.67 -28.51 -4.54
C GLY A 903 -39.04 -28.11 -5.09
N ASP A 904 -39.37 -28.60 -6.28
CA ASP A 904 -40.70 -28.51 -6.89
C ASP A 904 -41.51 -29.77 -6.54
N ALA A 905 -42.43 -29.63 -5.59
CA ALA A 905 -43.25 -30.74 -5.09
C ALA A 905 -44.45 -31.11 -5.99
N ASP A 906 -44.81 -30.28 -6.99
CA ASP A 906 -45.97 -30.55 -7.85
C ASP A 906 -45.59 -31.43 -9.04
N ALA A 907 -45.49 -32.75 -8.81
CA ALA A 907 -45.11 -33.73 -9.83
C ALA A 907 -45.90 -33.64 -11.16
N GLY A 908 -47.13 -33.11 -11.13
CA GLY A 908 -48.02 -33.03 -12.29
C GLY A 908 -47.97 -31.73 -13.09
N ALA A 909 -47.33 -30.67 -12.58
CA ALA A 909 -47.26 -29.37 -13.27
C ALA A 909 -46.39 -29.42 -14.55
N ALA A 910 -46.60 -28.50 -15.48
CA ALA A 910 -45.73 -28.39 -16.66
C ALA A 910 -44.27 -28.19 -16.24
N PHE A 911 -43.33 -28.86 -16.92
CA PHE A 911 -41.90 -28.76 -16.61
C PHE A 911 -41.16 -27.97 -17.70
N ASP A 912 -40.71 -26.76 -17.35
CA ASP A 912 -39.78 -25.95 -18.14
C ASP A 912 -38.44 -25.89 -17.39
N PRO A 913 -37.36 -26.54 -17.90
CA PRO A 913 -36.11 -26.61 -17.17
C PRO A 913 -35.43 -25.24 -17.00
N SER A 914 -35.70 -24.26 -17.87
CA SER A 914 -35.05 -22.94 -17.78
C SER A 914 -35.46 -22.11 -16.56
N LEU A 915 -36.56 -22.46 -15.91
CA LEU A 915 -37.02 -21.73 -14.73
C LEU A 915 -36.09 -21.95 -13.54
N GLN A 916 -35.56 -23.16 -13.37
CA GLN A 916 -34.84 -23.57 -12.16
C GLN A 916 -33.41 -24.07 -12.43
N TRP A 917 -33.03 -24.29 -13.68
CA TRP A 917 -31.77 -24.94 -14.05
C TRP A 917 -30.94 -24.11 -15.02
N ASP A 918 -29.62 -24.11 -14.80
CA ASP A 918 -28.61 -23.63 -15.75
C ASP A 918 -28.07 -24.82 -16.54
N SER A 919 -27.83 -24.61 -17.84
CA SER A 919 -27.34 -25.64 -18.76
C SER A 919 -25.83 -25.57 -18.96
N PHE A 920 -25.20 -26.74 -19.01
CA PHE A 920 -23.80 -26.96 -19.31
C PHE A 920 -23.66 -27.98 -20.45
N PRO A 921 -22.53 -27.97 -21.19
CA PRO A 921 -22.27 -28.94 -22.25
C PRO A 921 -22.38 -30.39 -21.76
N VAL A 922 -22.70 -31.30 -22.69
CA VAL A 922 -22.67 -32.75 -22.47
C VAL A 922 -21.37 -33.19 -21.80
N ASP A 923 -21.45 -34.20 -20.92
CA ASP A 923 -20.32 -34.75 -20.17
C ASP A 923 -19.61 -33.78 -19.20
N THR A 924 -20.28 -32.70 -18.78
CA THR A 924 -19.77 -31.84 -17.71
C THR A 924 -20.01 -32.49 -16.34
N SER A 925 -18.96 -32.90 -15.63
CA SER A 925 -19.05 -33.52 -14.29
C SER A 925 -18.52 -32.65 -13.15
N SER A 926 -18.01 -31.45 -13.46
CA SER A 926 -17.24 -30.61 -12.53
C SER A 926 -18.00 -30.06 -11.31
N GLY A 927 -19.32 -30.21 -11.27
CA GLY A 927 -20.18 -29.74 -10.17
C GLY A 927 -20.58 -30.85 -9.21
N LEU A 928 -20.51 -32.12 -9.63
CA LEU A 928 -20.86 -33.25 -8.78
C LEU A 928 -19.95 -33.30 -7.55
N GLY A 929 -20.56 -33.40 -6.37
CA GLY A 929 -19.88 -33.42 -5.08
C GLY A 929 -19.96 -32.11 -4.30
N ALA A 930 -20.56 -31.04 -4.86
CA ALA A 930 -20.84 -29.80 -4.12
C ALA A 930 -21.97 -28.99 -4.75
N HIS A 931 -22.77 -28.33 -3.91
CA HIS A 931 -23.76 -27.35 -4.35
C HIS A 931 -23.70 -26.10 -3.48
N SER A 932 -24.00 -24.94 -4.07
CA SER A 932 -24.03 -23.65 -3.35
C SER A 932 -25.35 -22.95 -3.65
N VAL A 933 -26.01 -22.51 -2.58
CA VAL A 933 -27.20 -21.66 -2.61
C VAL A 933 -26.81 -20.25 -2.16
N ASN A 934 -27.45 -19.22 -2.75
CA ASN A 934 -27.19 -17.81 -2.44
C ASN A 934 -27.87 -17.34 -1.14
#